data_AF-A0A2E7US79-F1
#
_entry.id   AF-A0A2E7US79-F1
#
_cell.length_a   1.000
_cell.length_b   1.000
_cell.length_c   1.000
_cell.angle_alpha   90.00
_cell.angle_beta   90.00
_cell.angle_gamma   90.00
#
_symmetry.space_group_name_H-M   'P 1'
#
loop_
_entity.id
_entity.type
_entity.pdbx_description
1 polymer ?
#
loop_
_entity_poly.entity_id
_entity_poly.type
_entity_poly.pdbx_seq_one_letter_code
_entity_poly.pdbx_strand_id
1 'polypeptide(L)'
;MQEAESIAELVCVLASLRLPIPVEAVQKSGIADEETVRAARVSGRLVVDKDECFIVNPLLARLEPTVADGKAGQVLLAAARKHAPHRVDLQVESVRAIIHSDRPRAVRQAARICRHARTAGATVQLVGTLIERSMVSVFLSLCRYDLLCCFIEAGWTDSVSALLRPDERGLHGRIACRQHRYPEALTEVAGVQSAEACIVRARAALSLNDLQACSEAISSFEQHPASFSQTLEWLLLQHRQAVIRQDAQARDQAAADLEALAREDGDPYLAAHVESGLIRASMFVGDVPTAERHLAVLKSMVTHLPSPSVNAMIQYSEALLGTLTGNYPRLAATVQGDPGDVLSPGFARWQMLSALENALRGEVHTALEIMRQLPMHSLRVEFCLLLGKLDDAQVAIEQLGRRVQGSMGVIASQLRRLRGEPIEPIPASSHVHQIFVYRSLLNARLRMDADDFAGADALCAQALRRVDQFQIWEPGIQAWILRADLAARQGKSEQALALLDRAEAYQMHPACFNMNLIAAARSVLTHQPLSASMLSRLAQQGDYRSIALLRGAGAVLPVGAARLLDNIHPHALDLAVRSFRVATSSDAVLVEMEGRWFRMPSCEPVSLARYGSTRRILVALTEARLTRVGSRLGPDALIEAGWPGDRILPLTAQTRLYTAIRKLRKLGLGDVLETTSDGYRLAPHIPVSRVRARIDEASGA
;
A
#
# COMPACT_ATOMS: atom_id res chain seq x y z
N MET A 1 30.64 -45.62 24.43
CA MET A 1 30.82 -45.29 22.99
C MET A 1 29.85 -44.20 22.56
N GLN A 2 28.53 -44.42 22.61
CA GLN A 2 27.52 -43.38 22.28
C GLN A 2 27.65 -42.06 23.07
N GLU A 3 27.99 -42.12 24.37
CA GLU A 3 28.18 -40.92 25.18
C GLU A 3 29.45 -40.14 24.78
N ALA A 4 30.54 -40.82 24.44
CA ALA A 4 31.78 -40.20 23.97
C ALA A 4 31.62 -39.56 22.58
N GLU A 5 30.87 -40.20 21.68
CA GLU A 5 30.50 -39.62 20.37
C GLU A 5 29.64 -38.36 20.54
N SER A 6 28.66 -38.38 21.45
CA SER A 6 27.79 -37.22 21.72
C SER A 6 28.57 -36.03 22.29
N ILE A 7 29.58 -36.28 23.13
CA ILE A 7 30.48 -35.24 23.66
C ILE A 7 31.38 -34.66 22.55
N ALA A 8 31.91 -35.51 21.66
CA ALA A 8 32.73 -35.08 20.52
C ALA A 8 31.97 -34.17 19.57
N GLU A 9 30.74 -34.52 19.23
CA GLU A 9 29.88 -33.71 18.38
C GLU A 9 29.59 -32.34 19.02
N LEU A 10 29.34 -32.28 20.32
CA LEU A 10 29.04 -31.03 21.03
C LEU A 10 30.21 -30.03 21.01
N VAL A 11 31.44 -30.53 21.18
CA VAL A 11 32.65 -29.70 21.12
C VAL A 11 32.90 -29.18 19.71
N CYS A 12 32.72 -30.02 18.70
CA CYS A 12 32.79 -29.62 17.28
C CYS A 12 31.73 -28.58 16.92
N VAL A 13 30.51 -28.73 17.43
CA VAL A 13 29.41 -27.78 17.25
C VAL A 13 29.78 -26.41 17.78
N LEU A 14 30.25 -26.32 19.03
CA LEU A 14 30.61 -25.03 19.64
C LEU A 14 31.82 -24.38 18.97
N ALA A 15 32.80 -25.17 18.53
CA ALA A 15 33.92 -24.66 17.73
C ALA A 15 33.44 -24.10 16.38
N SER A 16 32.40 -24.68 15.78
CA SER A 16 31.84 -24.23 14.49
C SER A 16 30.97 -22.97 14.59
N LEU A 17 30.37 -22.72 15.76
CA LEU A 17 29.41 -21.64 15.94
C LEU A 17 30.06 -20.25 15.99
N ARG A 18 31.38 -20.15 16.25
CA ARG A 18 32.17 -18.90 16.34
C ARG A 18 31.45 -17.76 17.08
N LEU A 19 30.60 -18.11 18.05
CA LEU A 19 29.70 -17.17 18.69
C LEU A 19 30.31 -16.76 20.03
N PRO A 20 30.73 -15.50 20.19
CA PRO A 20 31.14 -14.99 21.49
C PRO A 20 29.92 -15.00 22.42
N ILE A 21 30.01 -15.71 23.54
CA ILE A 21 28.94 -15.76 24.55
C ILE A 21 29.40 -14.90 25.73
N PRO A 22 28.74 -13.77 26.04
CA PRO A 22 29.14 -12.92 27.16
C PRO A 22 29.22 -13.72 28.46
N VAL A 23 30.30 -13.54 29.23
CA VAL A 23 30.50 -14.21 30.52
C VAL A 23 29.31 -13.99 31.44
N GLU A 24 28.77 -12.77 31.45
CA GLU A 24 27.59 -12.39 32.21
C GLU A 24 26.34 -13.20 31.81
N ALA A 25 26.18 -13.55 30.53
CA ALA A 25 25.05 -14.37 30.07
C ALA A 25 25.14 -15.82 30.58
N VAL A 26 26.35 -16.37 30.68
CA VAL A 26 26.59 -17.69 31.29
C VAL A 26 26.29 -17.66 32.79
N GLN A 27 26.75 -16.62 33.50
CA GLN A 27 26.48 -16.44 34.93
C GLN A 27 24.98 -16.27 35.22
N LYS A 28 24.29 -15.41 34.47
CA LYS A 28 22.84 -15.18 34.56
C LYS A 28 21.99 -16.35 34.09
N SER A 29 22.57 -17.35 33.44
CA SER A 29 21.79 -18.51 32.97
C SER A 29 21.23 -19.31 34.15
N GLY A 30 21.91 -19.32 35.31
CA GLY A 30 21.57 -20.17 36.46
C GLY A 30 21.77 -21.67 36.19
N ILE A 31 22.32 -22.02 35.02
CA ILE A 31 22.51 -23.40 34.54
C ILE A 31 23.95 -23.86 34.79
N ALA A 32 24.87 -22.92 35.01
CA ALA A 32 26.28 -23.24 35.22
C ALA A 32 26.53 -23.76 36.64
N ASP A 33 26.97 -25.01 36.72
CA ASP A 33 27.93 -25.39 37.75
C ASP A 33 29.19 -24.53 37.51
N GLU A 34 29.37 -23.49 38.34
CA GLU A 34 30.54 -22.59 38.26
C GLU A 34 31.85 -23.39 38.23
N GLU A 35 31.87 -24.55 38.88
CA GLU A 35 33.00 -25.46 38.90
C GLU A 35 33.28 -26.06 37.52
N THR A 36 32.25 -26.47 36.77
CA THR A 36 32.38 -26.98 35.40
C THR A 36 32.91 -25.92 34.43
N VAL A 37 32.40 -24.68 34.48
CA VAL A 37 32.89 -23.59 33.62
C VAL A 37 34.32 -23.19 34.02
N ARG A 38 34.62 -23.15 35.32
CA ARG A 38 35.96 -22.88 35.84
C ARG A 38 36.95 -23.96 35.42
N ALA A 39 36.58 -25.24 35.53
CA ALA A 39 37.40 -26.38 35.10
C ALA A 39 37.70 -26.33 33.59
N ALA A 40 36.70 -25.99 32.76
CA ALA A 40 36.89 -25.81 31.32
C ALA A 40 37.77 -24.60 30.95
N ARG A 41 37.76 -23.54 31.78
CA ARG A 41 38.74 -22.42 31.65
C ARG A 41 40.15 -22.85 32.06
N VAL A 42 40.29 -23.54 33.19
CA VAL A 42 41.59 -24.01 33.70
C VAL A 42 42.24 -24.99 32.74
N SER A 43 41.45 -25.85 32.07
CA SER A 43 41.95 -26.74 31.02
C SER A 43 42.30 -26.03 29.70
N GLY A 44 42.06 -24.72 29.61
CA GLY A 44 42.30 -23.89 28.43
C GLY A 44 41.30 -24.10 27.30
N ARG A 45 40.29 -24.97 27.47
CA ARG A 45 39.30 -25.32 26.43
C ARG A 45 38.28 -24.20 26.23
N LEU A 46 38.03 -23.39 27.25
CA LEU A 46 37.36 -22.11 27.13
C LEU A 46 38.33 -20.97 27.40
N VAL A 47 38.39 -20.05 26.45
CA VAL A 47 39.08 -18.77 26.61
C VAL A 47 38.04 -17.67 26.71
N VAL A 48 38.34 -16.68 27.55
CA VAL A 48 37.59 -15.42 27.58
C VAL A 48 38.36 -14.45 26.70
N ASP A 49 37.70 -13.90 25.69
CA ASP A 49 38.33 -12.89 24.83
C ASP A 49 38.41 -11.52 25.52
N LYS A 50 38.91 -10.53 24.79
CA LYS A 50 39.05 -9.15 25.27
C LYS A 50 37.70 -8.45 25.53
N ASP A 51 36.61 -8.97 24.96
CA ASP A 51 35.26 -8.40 25.04
C ASP A 51 34.42 -9.15 26.10
N GLU A 52 35.10 -9.84 27.03
CA GLU A 52 34.52 -10.66 28.10
C GLU A 52 33.53 -11.72 27.60
N CYS A 53 33.82 -12.32 26.44
CA CYS A 53 33.04 -13.38 25.87
C CYS A 53 33.77 -14.73 25.94
N PHE A 54 33.05 -15.78 26.31
CA PHE A 54 33.51 -17.15 26.18
C PHE A 54 33.61 -17.54 24.70
N ILE A 55 34.78 -18.05 24.33
CA ILE A 55 35.05 -18.69 23.04
C ILE A 55 35.64 -20.07 23.31
N VAL A 56 35.20 -21.08 22.55
CA VAL A 56 35.88 -22.38 22.54
C VAL A 56 37.26 -22.21 21.94
N ASN A 57 38.30 -22.62 22.66
CA ASN A 57 39.67 -22.46 22.21
C ASN A 57 39.90 -23.26 20.92
N PRO A 58 40.14 -22.60 19.77
CA PRO A 58 40.26 -23.28 18.48
C PRO A 58 41.48 -24.20 18.41
N LEU A 59 42.49 -24.00 19.27
CA LEU A 59 43.70 -24.83 19.34
C LEU A 59 43.43 -26.18 20.01
N LEU A 60 42.43 -26.27 20.89
CA LEU A 60 42.11 -27.48 21.65
C LEU A 60 40.92 -28.26 21.06
N ALA A 61 40.32 -27.79 19.97
CA ALA A 61 39.29 -28.51 19.21
C ALA A 61 39.79 -29.86 18.63
N ARG A 62 41.11 -30.11 18.64
CA ARG A 62 41.74 -31.37 18.19
C ARG A 62 42.00 -32.39 19.30
N LEU A 63 41.79 -32.03 20.57
CA LEU A 63 41.97 -32.97 21.68
C LEU A 63 40.74 -33.85 21.86
N GLU A 64 40.94 -35.07 22.37
CA GLU A 64 39.82 -35.94 22.70
C GLU A 64 38.87 -35.25 23.71
N PRO A 65 37.56 -35.28 23.46
CA PRO A 65 36.55 -34.70 24.34
C PRO A 65 36.44 -35.50 25.65
N THR A 66 36.30 -34.80 26.77
CA THR A 66 36.02 -35.39 28.09
C THR A 66 34.57 -35.17 28.50
N VAL A 67 34.08 -35.95 29.47
CA VAL A 67 32.72 -35.78 30.03
C VAL A 67 32.49 -34.35 30.57
N ALA A 68 33.53 -33.73 31.14
CA ALA A 68 33.48 -32.35 31.60
C ALA A 68 33.24 -31.35 30.45
N ASP A 69 33.77 -31.63 29.25
CA ASP A 69 33.59 -30.79 28.07
C ASP A 69 32.18 -30.89 27.50
N GLY A 70 31.58 -32.08 27.59
CA GLY A 70 30.17 -32.28 27.24
C GLY A 70 29.25 -31.43 28.12
N LYS A 71 29.48 -31.46 29.43
CA LYS A 71 28.71 -30.62 30.38
C LYS A 71 28.96 -29.13 30.15
N ALA A 72 30.21 -28.71 30.03
CA ALA A 72 30.56 -27.32 29.73
C ALA A 72 29.93 -26.84 28.43
N GLY A 73 29.94 -27.68 27.40
CA GLY A 73 29.32 -27.36 26.13
C GLY A 73 27.79 -27.26 26.20
N GLN A 74 27.13 -28.09 27.01
CA GLN A 74 25.68 -27.99 27.23
C GLN A 74 25.33 -26.69 27.96
N VAL A 75 26.13 -26.29 28.95
CA VAL A 75 25.98 -25.02 29.67
C VAL A 75 26.15 -23.83 28.71
N LEU A 76 27.19 -23.84 27.87
CA LEU A 76 27.43 -22.79 26.89
C LEU A 76 26.34 -22.73 25.84
N LEU A 77 25.88 -23.87 25.32
CA LEU A 77 24.80 -23.91 24.34
C LEU A 77 23.49 -23.39 24.96
N ALA A 78 23.20 -23.72 26.22
CA ALA A 78 22.05 -23.17 26.94
C ALA A 78 22.17 -21.66 27.16
N ALA A 79 23.35 -21.16 27.55
CA ALA A 79 23.61 -19.73 27.71
C ALA A 79 23.53 -18.98 26.37
N ALA A 80 24.11 -19.53 25.30
CA ALA A 80 24.05 -18.98 23.95
C ALA A 80 22.61 -18.88 23.44
N ARG A 81 21.78 -19.90 23.71
CA ARG A 81 20.35 -19.87 23.39
C ARG A 81 19.58 -18.81 24.19
N LYS A 82 19.94 -18.59 25.45
CA LYS A 82 19.33 -17.53 26.27
C LYS A 82 19.76 -16.14 25.78
N HIS A 83 21.00 -16.01 25.34
CA HIS A 83 21.58 -14.75 24.85
C HIS A 83 21.09 -14.39 23.43
N ALA A 84 21.03 -15.38 22.54
CA ALA A 84 20.64 -15.23 21.14
C ALA A 84 19.53 -16.23 20.75
N PRO A 85 18.34 -16.15 21.37
CA PRO A 85 17.25 -17.12 21.13
C PRO A 85 16.77 -17.14 19.68
N HIS A 86 16.98 -16.07 18.92
CA HIS A 86 16.62 -15.93 17.51
C HIS A 86 17.57 -16.66 16.54
N ARG A 87 18.75 -17.12 17.00
CA ARG A 87 19.73 -17.83 16.16
C ARG A 87 19.29 -19.27 15.90
N VAL A 88 18.73 -19.49 14.71
CA VAL A 88 18.19 -20.78 14.26
C VAL A 88 19.22 -21.91 14.32
N ASP A 89 20.47 -21.63 13.94
CA ASP A 89 21.59 -22.57 14.01
C ASP A 89 21.86 -23.06 15.43
N LEU A 90 21.91 -22.16 16.42
CA LEU A 90 22.04 -22.53 17.84
C LEU A 90 20.90 -23.42 18.30
N GLN A 91 19.67 -23.12 17.86
CA GLN A 91 18.51 -23.91 18.23
C GLN A 91 18.57 -25.31 17.63
N VAL A 92 18.90 -25.44 16.34
CA VAL A 92 19.05 -26.75 15.66
C VAL A 92 20.11 -27.60 16.34
N GLU A 93 21.26 -27.02 16.66
CA GLU A 93 22.35 -27.74 17.31
C GLU A 93 21.99 -28.19 18.74
N SER A 94 21.10 -27.45 19.41
CA SER A 94 20.58 -27.89 20.71
C SER A 94 19.72 -29.14 20.66
N VAL A 95 19.05 -29.40 19.52
CA VAL A 95 18.33 -30.66 19.31
C VAL A 95 19.32 -31.79 19.09
N ARG A 96 20.37 -31.56 18.29
CA ARG A 96 21.45 -32.54 18.08
C ARG A 96 22.09 -32.94 19.42
N ALA A 97 22.39 -31.95 20.26
CA ALA A 97 23.01 -32.15 21.57
C ALA A 97 22.22 -33.07 22.52
N ILE A 98 20.89 -33.09 22.43
CA ILE A 98 20.05 -33.79 23.40
C ILE A 98 19.39 -35.05 22.86
N ILE A 99 19.35 -35.26 21.53
CA ILE A 99 18.54 -36.31 20.90
C ILE A 99 18.87 -37.73 21.40
N HIS A 100 20.14 -38.02 21.64
CA HIS A 100 20.58 -39.32 22.11
C HIS A 100 20.38 -39.50 23.63
N SER A 101 20.39 -38.40 24.39
CA SER A 101 20.28 -38.43 25.86
C SER A 101 18.85 -38.33 26.38
N ASP A 102 17.97 -37.58 25.70
CA ASP A 102 16.61 -37.26 26.13
C ASP A 102 15.73 -37.00 24.90
N ARG A 103 15.33 -38.10 24.24
CA ARG A 103 14.49 -38.05 23.04
C ARG A 103 13.17 -37.28 23.27
N PRO A 104 12.42 -37.48 24.38
CA PRO A 104 11.21 -36.69 24.63
C PRO A 104 11.46 -35.17 24.67
N ARG A 105 12.55 -34.72 25.30
CA ARG A 105 12.92 -33.30 25.29
C ARG A 105 13.37 -32.84 23.90
N ALA A 106 14.08 -33.68 23.14
CA ALA A 106 14.45 -33.40 21.76
C ALA A 106 13.22 -33.19 20.86
N VAL A 107 12.19 -34.04 20.99
CA VAL A 107 10.92 -33.90 20.28
C VAL A 107 10.25 -32.56 20.62
N ARG A 108 10.12 -32.23 21.92
CA ARG A 108 9.52 -30.95 22.35
C ARG A 108 10.31 -29.75 21.83
N GLN A 109 11.64 -29.82 21.88
CA GLN A 109 12.54 -28.76 21.43
C GLN A 109 12.48 -28.58 19.91
N ALA A 110 12.54 -29.66 19.13
CA ALA A 110 12.45 -29.63 17.67
C ALA A 110 11.10 -29.06 17.22
N ALA A 111 10.00 -29.52 17.82
CA ALA A 111 8.68 -28.96 17.56
C ALA A 111 8.65 -27.46 17.89
N ARG A 112 9.14 -27.04 19.07
CA ARG A 112 9.21 -25.61 19.46
C ARG A 112 10.00 -24.78 18.45
N ILE A 113 11.11 -25.28 17.94
CA ILE A 113 11.93 -24.59 16.93
C ILE A 113 11.17 -24.42 15.63
N CYS A 114 10.54 -25.49 15.13
CA CYS A 114 9.68 -25.39 13.95
C CYS A 114 8.56 -24.37 14.17
N ARG A 115 7.89 -24.39 15.32
CA ARG A 115 6.84 -23.40 15.66
C ARG A 115 7.39 -21.98 15.65
N HIS A 116 8.50 -21.72 16.34
CA HIS A 116 9.14 -20.41 16.38
C HIS A 116 9.58 -19.95 14.99
N ALA A 117 10.10 -20.84 14.15
CA ALA A 117 10.48 -20.47 12.79
C ALA A 117 9.27 -20.09 11.94
N ARG A 118 8.16 -20.82 12.06
CA ARG A 118 6.89 -20.49 11.39
C ARG A 118 6.33 -19.16 11.85
N THR A 119 6.28 -18.91 13.16
CA THR A 119 5.79 -17.64 13.71
C THR A 119 6.74 -16.48 13.39
N ALA A 120 8.05 -16.63 13.56
CA ALA A 120 9.01 -15.58 13.24
C ALA A 120 9.21 -15.32 11.73
N GLY A 121 8.60 -16.12 10.85
CA GLY A 121 8.85 -16.04 9.40
C GLY A 121 10.27 -16.46 9.01
N ALA A 122 10.94 -17.24 9.86
CA ALA A 122 12.31 -17.73 9.69
C ALA A 122 12.36 -19.17 9.13
N THR A 123 11.29 -19.63 8.48
CA THR A 123 11.20 -21.00 7.93
C THR A 123 12.25 -21.28 6.86
N VAL A 124 12.54 -20.30 6.00
CA VAL A 124 13.60 -20.41 4.97
C VAL A 124 14.96 -20.60 5.63
N GLN A 125 15.28 -19.80 6.65
CA GLN A 125 16.54 -19.91 7.41
C GLN A 125 16.63 -21.26 8.14
N LEU A 126 15.54 -21.72 8.78
CA LEU A 126 15.49 -23.03 9.43
C LEU A 126 15.72 -24.16 8.44
N VAL A 127 15.01 -24.18 7.32
CA VAL A 127 15.15 -25.22 6.31
C VAL A 127 16.57 -25.23 5.73
N GLY A 128 17.12 -24.06 5.37
CA GLY A 128 18.50 -23.92 4.91
C GLY A 128 19.51 -24.47 5.93
N THR A 129 19.37 -24.05 7.20
CA THR A 129 20.23 -24.53 8.31
C THR A 129 20.12 -26.05 8.48
N LEU A 130 18.92 -26.62 8.44
CA LEU A 130 18.71 -28.06 8.59
C LEU A 130 19.35 -28.84 7.44
N ILE A 131 19.31 -28.30 6.21
CA ILE A 131 19.96 -28.91 5.04
C ILE A 131 21.49 -28.83 5.18
N GLU A 132 22.04 -27.64 5.44
CA GLU A 132 23.48 -27.42 5.61
C GLU A 132 24.08 -28.29 6.71
N ARG A 133 23.32 -28.55 7.78
CA ARG A 133 23.75 -29.34 8.94
C ARG A 133 23.36 -30.82 8.84
N SER A 134 22.76 -31.26 7.74
CA SER A 134 22.28 -32.64 7.54
C SER A 134 21.31 -33.12 8.63
N MET A 135 20.47 -32.22 9.16
CA MET A 135 19.54 -32.45 10.27
C MET A 135 18.09 -32.71 9.82
N VAL A 136 17.80 -32.69 8.52
CA VAL A 136 16.43 -32.87 7.99
C VAL A 136 15.82 -34.22 8.40
N SER A 137 16.54 -35.34 8.21
CA SER A 137 16.05 -36.67 8.58
C SER A 137 15.81 -36.80 10.08
N VAL A 138 16.68 -36.21 10.89
CA VAL A 138 16.56 -36.14 12.35
C VAL A 138 15.28 -35.43 12.75
N PHE A 139 15.05 -34.21 12.25
CA PHE A 139 13.83 -33.45 12.56
C PHE A 139 12.56 -34.12 12.01
N LEU A 140 12.61 -34.77 10.84
CA LEU A 140 11.48 -35.56 10.35
C LEU A 140 11.13 -36.71 11.31
N SER A 141 12.12 -37.33 11.96
CA SER A 141 11.89 -38.40 12.95
C SER A 141 11.36 -37.89 14.30
N LEU A 142 11.57 -36.61 14.61
CA LEU A 142 11.18 -36.00 15.89
C LEU A 142 9.85 -35.25 15.81
N CYS A 143 9.63 -34.47 14.75
CA CYS A 143 8.49 -33.57 14.59
C CYS A 143 8.10 -33.43 13.11
N ARG A 144 7.85 -34.58 12.44
CA ARG A 144 7.52 -34.67 11.01
C ARG A 144 6.57 -33.57 10.54
N TYR A 145 5.42 -33.45 11.18
CA TYR A 145 4.37 -32.53 10.76
C TYR A 145 4.80 -31.06 10.78
N ASP A 146 5.35 -30.59 11.91
CA ASP A 146 5.80 -29.21 12.06
C ASP A 146 6.92 -28.87 11.08
N LEU A 147 7.82 -29.82 10.84
CA LEU A 147 8.90 -29.65 9.86
C LEU A 147 8.36 -29.53 8.44
N LEU A 148 7.46 -30.42 8.01
CA LEU A 148 6.86 -30.36 6.67
C LEU A 148 6.11 -29.03 6.47
N CYS A 149 5.42 -28.52 7.49
CA CYS A 149 4.82 -27.18 7.44
C CYS A 149 5.88 -26.08 7.22
N CYS A 150 7.04 -26.15 7.88
CA CYS A 150 8.14 -25.20 7.66
C CYS A 150 8.62 -25.22 6.20
N PHE A 151 8.81 -26.42 5.63
CA PHE A 151 9.24 -26.54 4.22
C PHE A 151 8.19 -25.97 3.25
N ILE A 152 6.90 -26.25 3.48
CA ILE A 152 5.82 -25.70 2.64
C ILE A 152 5.82 -24.17 2.72
N GLU A 153 5.92 -23.59 3.92
CA GLU A 153 5.95 -22.14 4.11
C GLU A 153 7.20 -21.49 3.48
N ALA A 154 8.35 -22.17 3.58
CA ALA A 154 9.62 -21.80 2.93
C ALA A 154 9.60 -21.95 1.39
N GLY A 155 8.51 -22.44 0.79
CA GLY A 155 8.35 -22.54 -0.67
C GLY A 155 8.87 -23.83 -1.30
N TRP A 156 9.27 -24.83 -0.50
CA TRP A 156 9.79 -26.12 -0.98
C TRP A 156 8.66 -27.11 -1.29
N THR A 157 7.57 -26.64 -1.92
CA THR A 157 6.34 -27.43 -2.11
C THR A 157 6.56 -28.71 -2.89
N ASP A 158 7.43 -28.68 -3.91
CA ASP A 158 7.65 -29.81 -4.81
C ASP A 158 8.44 -30.92 -4.11
N SER A 159 9.49 -30.52 -3.37
CA SER A 159 10.27 -31.43 -2.53
C SER A 159 9.42 -32.05 -1.43
N VAL A 160 8.53 -31.27 -0.80
CA VAL A 160 7.62 -31.80 0.23
C VAL A 160 6.60 -32.76 -0.38
N SER A 161 6.03 -32.45 -1.54
CA SER A 161 5.02 -33.29 -2.20
C SER A 161 5.50 -34.74 -2.39
N ALA A 162 6.78 -34.92 -2.76
CA ALA A 162 7.40 -36.25 -2.91
C ALA A 162 7.56 -37.00 -1.58
N LEU A 163 7.55 -36.31 -0.44
CA LEU A 163 7.69 -36.88 0.90
C LEU A 163 6.34 -37.14 1.57
N LEU A 164 5.24 -36.60 1.06
CA LEU A 164 3.91 -36.74 1.65
C LEU A 164 3.34 -38.13 1.36
N ARG A 165 2.69 -38.71 2.38
CA ARG A 165 1.92 -39.94 2.24
C ARG A 165 0.52 -39.64 1.66
N PRO A 166 -0.14 -40.61 1.00
CA PRO A 166 -1.50 -40.40 0.46
C PRO A 166 -2.55 -40.02 1.52
N ASP A 167 -2.37 -40.45 2.77
CA ASP A 167 -3.26 -40.15 3.90
C ASP A 167 -3.01 -38.76 4.52
N GLU A 168 -1.89 -38.10 4.21
CA GLU A 168 -1.54 -36.75 4.68
C GLU A 168 -2.27 -35.64 3.88
N ARG A 169 -3.56 -35.86 3.58
CA ARG A 169 -4.42 -34.98 2.75
C ARG A 169 -4.47 -33.53 3.21
N GLY A 170 -4.35 -33.28 4.51
CA GLY A 170 -4.23 -31.92 5.07
C GLY A 170 -3.00 -31.17 4.56
N LEU A 171 -1.84 -31.84 4.50
CA LEU A 171 -0.60 -31.23 4.01
C LEU A 171 -0.63 -31.01 2.49
N HIS A 172 -1.25 -31.93 1.73
CA HIS A 172 -1.52 -31.72 0.29
C HIS A 172 -2.39 -30.47 0.07
N GLY A 173 -3.47 -30.34 0.86
CA GLY A 173 -4.31 -29.15 0.84
C GLY A 173 -3.56 -27.86 1.24
N ARG A 174 -2.62 -27.93 2.18
CA ARG A 174 -1.75 -26.80 2.55
C ARG A 174 -0.81 -26.41 1.41
N ILE A 175 -0.22 -27.37 0.69
CA ILE A 175 0.58 -27.11 -0.52
C ILE A 175 -0.26 -26.40 -1.58
N ALA A 176 -1.47 -26.92 -1.85
CA ALA A 176 -2.39 -26.30 -2.78
C ALA A 176 -2.73 -24.86 -2.36
N CYS A 177 -3.01 -24.60 -1.07
CA CYS A 177 -3.20 -23.24 -0.55
C CYS A 177 -1.96 -22.35 -0.76
N ARG A 178 -0.75 -22.87 -0.54
CA ARG A 178 0.51 -22.12 -0.69
C ARG A 178 0.76 -21.72 -2.14
N GLN A 179 0.35 -22.57 -3.08
CA GLN A 179 0.38 -22.35 -4.53
C GLN A 179 -0.89 -21.62 -5.03
N HIS A 180 -1.72 -21.12 -4.11
CA HIS A 180 -2.96 -20.41 -4.39
C HIS A 180 -4.02 -21.24 -5.17
N ARG A 181 -3.89 -22.57 -5.20
CA ARG A 181 -4.83 -23.54 -5.80
C ARG A 181 -5.96 -23.87 -4.81
N TYR A 182 -6.71 -22.86 -4.34
CA TYR A 182 -7.70 -23.03 -3.27
C TYR A 182 -8.85 -24.01 -3.56
N PRO A 183 -9.43 -24.08 -4.78
CA PRO A 183 -10.43 -25.09 -5.09
C PRO A 183 -9.87 -26.51 -4.97
N GLU A 184 -8.65 -26.73 -5.44
CA GLU A 184 -7.96 -28.02 -5.31
C GLU A 184 -7.66 -28.31 -3.84
N ALA A 185 -7.28 -27.31 -3.05
CA ALA A 185 -7.09 -27.49 -1.61
C ALA A 185 -8.37 -27.99 -0.91
N LEU A 186 -9.55 -27.50 -1.32
CA LEU A 186 -10.84 -27.98 -0.81
C LEU A 186 -11.12 -29.43 -1.24
N THR A 187 -10.82 -29.78 -2.49
CA THR A 187 -10.91 -31.17 -2.99
C THR A 187 -9.97 -32.10 -2.23
N GLU A 188 -8.73 -31.67 -2.00
CA GLU A 188 -7.71 -32.44 -1.28
C GLU A 188 -8.15 -32.80 0.13
N VAL A 189 -8.88 -31.93 0.82
CA VAL A 189 -9.35 -32.20 2.20
C VAL A 189 -10.82 -32.63 2.28
N ALA A 190 -11.48 -32.88 1.13
CA ALA A 190 -12.86 -33.30 1.09
C ALA A 190 -13.06 -34.65 1.82
N GLY A 191 -13.99 -34.67 2.78
CA GLY A 191 -14.29 -35.84 3.62
C GLY A 191 -13.29 -36.12 4.74
N VAL A 192 -12.24 -35.30 4.89
CA VAL A 192 -11.23 -35.47 5.96
C VAL A 192 -11.65 -34.69 7.20
N GLN A 193 -11.84 -35.37 8.31
CA GLN A 193 -12.18 -34.79 9.61
C GLN A 193 -10.94 -34.72 10.50
N SER A 194 -10.15 -33.66 10.34
CA SER A 194 -8.99 -33.36 11.18
C SER A 194 -8.83 -31.86 11.39
N ALA A 195 -8.15 -31.47 12.46
CA ALA A 195 -7.84 -30.06 12.75
C ALA A 195 -7.16 -29.36 11.56
N GLU A 196 -6.22 -30.04 10.90
CA GLU A 196 -5.54 -29.50 9.71
C GLU A 196 -6.47 -29.36 8.51
N ALA A 197 -7.32 -30.35 8.25
CA ALA A 197 -8.32 -30.25 7.18
C ALA A 197 -9.29 -29.08 7.43
N CYS A 198 -9.68 -28.82 8.68
CA CYS A 198 -10.48 -27.65 9.04
C CYS A 198 -9.74 -26.33 8.78
N ILE A 199 -8.46 -26.22 9.16
CA ILE A 199 -7.62 -25.03 8.88
C ILE A 199 -7.49 -24.78 7.38
N VAL A 200 -7.21 -25.83 6.60
CA VAL A 200 -7.11 -25.74 5.14
C VAL A 200 -8.43 -25.30 4.52
N ARG A 201 -9.56 -25.92 4.92
CA ARG A 201 -10.90 -25.51 4.46
C ARG A 201 -11.19 -24.05 4.78
N ALA A 202 -10.98 -23.64 6.03
CA ALA A 202 -11.22 -22.27 6.47
C ALA A 202 -10.35 -21.28 5.69
N ARG A 203 -9.06 -21.57 5.49
CA ARG A 203 -8.13 -20.74 4.70
C ARG A 203 -8.54 -20.64 3.23
N ALA A 204 -8.86 -21.78 2.60
CA ALA A 204 -9.26 -21.82 1.20
C ALA A 204 -10.58 -21.08 0.98
N ALA A 205 -11.59 -21.35 1.82
CA ALA A 205 -12.89 -20.67 1.80
C ALA A 205 -12.74 -19.16 2.00
N LEU A 206 -11.93 -18.72 2.98
CA LEU A 206 -11.66 -17.30 3.20
C LEU A 206 -10.99 -16.64 1.99
N SER A 207 -10.07 -17.34 1.33
CA SER A 207 -9.37 -16.84 0.14
C SER A 207 -10.28 -16.78 -1.09
N LEU A 208 -11.32 -17.63 -1.13
CA LEU A 208 -12.38 -17.63 -2.13
C LEU A 208 -13.56 -16.71 -1.74
N ASN A 209 -13.44 -15.96 -0.63
CA ASN A 209 -14.49 -15.10 -0.08
C ASN A 209 -15.82 -15.85 0.22
N ASP A 210 -15.74 -17.15 0.50
CA ASP A 210 -16.86 -17.97 0.97
C ASP A 210 -16.90 -17.96 2.50
N LEU A 211 -17.51 -16.91 3.06
CA LEU A 211 -17.59 -16.72 4.51
C LEU A 211 -18.46 -17.77 5.20
N GLN A 212 -19.40 -18.40 4.48
CA GLN A 212 -20.24 -19.45 5.05
C GLN A 212 -19.43 -20.73 5.22
N ALA A 213 -18.80 -21.23 4.14
CA ALA A 213 -17.96 -22.43 4.21
C ALA A 213 -16.79 -22.23 5.19
N CYS A 214 -16.25 -21.01 5.29
CA CYS A 214 -15.24 -20.68 6.28
C CYS A 214 -15.75 -20.86 7.73
N SER A 215 -16.98 -20.44 8.04
CA SER A 215 -17.55 -20.64 9.39
C SER A 215 -17.90 -22.08 9.69
N GLU A 216 -18.40 -22.83 8.71
CA GLU A 216 -18.65 -24.26 8.86
C GLU A 216 -17.34 -24.99 9.18
N ALA A 217 -16.25 -24.64 8.48
CA ALA A 217 -14.92 -25.17 8.75
C ALA A 217 -14.37 -24.78 10.13
N ILE A 218 -14.56 -23.53 10.55
CA ILE A 218 -14.15 -23.04 11.87
C ILE A 218 -14.91 -23.76 12.99
N SER A 219 -16.23 -23.91 12.86
CA SER A 219 -17.08 -24.56 13.86
C SER A 219 -16.77 -26.07 13.99
N SER A 220 -16.32 -26.70 12.90
CA SER A 220 -15.93 -28.12 12.90
C SER A 220 -14.60 -28.38 13.62
N PHE A 221 -13.77 -27.35 13.88
CA PHE A 221 -12.43 -27.54 14.45
C PHE A 221 -12.46 -28.03 15.90
N GLU A 222 -13.40 -27.54 16.72
CA GLU A 222 -13.50 -27.82 18.16
C GLU A 222 -13.70 -29.31 18.47
N GLN A 223 -14.13 -30.09 17.49
CA GLN A 223 -14.40 -31.52 17.61
C GLN A 223 -13.14 -32.39 17.47
N HIS A 224 -11.97 -31.78 17.21
CA HIS A 224 -10.75 -32.51 16.88
C HIS A 224 -9.58 -32.13 17.79
N PRO A 225 -8.77 -33.10 18.23
CA PRO A 225 -7.54 -32.80 18.94
C PRO A 225 -6.60 -31.99 18.04
N ALA A 226 -6.14 -30.86 18.54
CA ALA A 226 -5.26 -29.95 17.82
C ALA A 226 -3.93 -29.79 18.56
N SER A 227 -2.85 -29.73 17.79
CA SER A 227 -1.56 -29.25 18.30
C SER A 227 -1.65 -27.76 18.61
N PHE A 228 -0.74 -27.28 19.46
CA PHE A 228 -0.59 -25.85 19.76
C PHE A 228 -0.55 -24.96 18.52
N SER A 229 0.25 -25.35 17.51
CA SER A 229 0.34 -24.59 16.25
C SER A 229 -0.96 -24.55 15.46
N GLN A 230 -1.73 -25.64 15.48
CA GLN A 230 -3.03 -25.68 14.83
C GLN A 230 -4.03 -24.78 15.57
N THR A 231 -4.04 -24.80 16.91
CA THR A 231 -4.88 -23.91 17.71
C THR A 231 -4.56 -22.44 17.45
N LEU A 232 -3.28 -22.06 17.44
CA LEU A 232 -2.83 -20.70 17.11
C LEU A 232 -3.30 -20.27 15.71
N GLU A 233 -3.08 -21.14 14.72
CA GLU A 233 -3.46 -20.87 13.32
C GLU A 233 -4.99 -20.78 13.14
N TRP A 234 -5.74 -21.60 13.88
CA TRP A 234 -7.20 -21.56 13.91
C TRP A 234 -7.73 -20.29 14.57
N LEU A 235 -7.21 -19.89 15.73
CA LEU A 235 -7.59 -18.65 16.41
C LEU A 235 -7.31 -17.41 15.53
N LEU A 236 -6.17 -17.40 14.81
CA LEU A 236 -5.88 -16.33 13.84
C LEU A 236 -6.89 -16.31 12.68
N LEU A 237 -7.36 -17.48 12.22
CA LEU A 237 -8.41 -17.57 11.20
C LEU A 237 -9.76 -17.12 11.73
N GLN A 238 -10.12 -17.47 12.97
CA GLN A 238 -11.33 -16.98 13.64
C GLN A 238 -11.31 -15.47 13.78
N HIS A 239 -10.23 -14.91 14.32
CA HIS A 239 -10.06 -13.47 14.44
C HIS A 239 -10.22 -12.79 13.09
N ARG A 240 -9.54 -13.29 12.05
CA ARG A 240 -9.65 -12.74 10.68
C ARG A 240 -11.06 -12.85 10.11
N GLN A 241 -11.76 -13.96 10.35
CA GLN A 241 -13.14 -14.13 9.91
C GLN A 241 -14.07 -13.14 10.64
N ALA A 242 -13.96 -13.02 11.96
CA ALA A 242 -14.77 -12.11 12.76
C ALA A 242 -14.56 -10.65 12.33
N VAL A 243 -13.30 -10.29 12.10
CA VAL A 243 -12.88 -9.02 11.50
C VAL A 243 -13.57 -8.80 10.14
N ILE A 244 -13.55 -9.78 9.24
CA ILE A 244 -14.22 -9.66 7.93
C ILE A 244 -15.75 -9.61 8.11
N ARG A 245 -16.35 -10.29 9.09
CA ARG A 245 -17.79 -10.23 9.34
C ARG A 245 -18.24 -8.96 10.06
N GLN A 246 -17.30 -8.15 10.54
CA GLN A 246 -17.57 -7.01 11.44
C GLN A 246 -18.27 -7.47 12.73
N ASP A 247 -17.95 -8.68 13.19
CA ASP A 247 -18.39 -9.21 14.47
C ASP A 247 -17.36 -8.81 15.53
N ALA A 248 -17.61 -7.67 16.19
CA ALA A 248 -16.71 -7.12 17.19
C ALA A 248 -16.54 -8.07 18.39
N GLN A 249 -17.61 -8.76 18.81
CA GLN A 249 -17.56 -9.67 19.94
C GLN A 249 -16.70 -10.90 19.63
N ALA A 250 -16.95 -11.56 18.49
CA ALA A 250 -16.15 -12.73 18.10
C ALA A 250 -14.69 -12.36 17.83
N ARG A 251 -14.42 -11.14 17.32
CA ARG A 251 -13.07 -10.63 17.13
C ARG A 251 -12.36 -10.47 18.47
N ASP A 252 -12.97 -9.73 19.39
CA ASP A 252 -12.36 -9.41 20.67
C ASP A 252 -12.15 -10.68 21.51
N GLN A 253 -13.07 -11.64 21.42
CA GLN A 253 -12.92 -12.97 22.02
C GLN A 253 -11.73 -13.74 21.42
N ALA A 254 -11.65 -13.86 20.10
CA ALA A 254 -10.53 -14.56 19.45
C ALA A 254 -9.18 -13.89 19.73
N ALA A 255 -9.13 -12.55 19.84
CA ALA A 255 -7.94 -11.83 20.27
C ALA A 255 -7.55 -12.16 21.73
N ALA A 256 -8.52 -12.16 22.65
CA ALA A 256 -8.29 -12.54 24.04
C ALA A 256 -7.81 -13.99 24.18
N ASP A 257 -8.35 -14.91 23.37
CA ASP A 257 -7.92 -16.31 23.34
C ASP A 257 -6.50 -16.47 22.80
N LEU A 258 -6.11 -15.68 21.78
CA LEU A 258 -4.74 -15.64 21.28
C LEU A 258 -3.76 -15.11 22.34
N GLU A 259 -4.13 -14.05 23.05
CA GLU A 259 -3.33 -13.48 24.14
C GLU A 259 -3.21 -14.46 25.33
N ALA A 260 -4.29 -15.17 25.66
CA ALA A 260 -4.28 -16.22 26.67
C ALA A 260 -3.35 -17.37 26.27
N LEU A 261 -3.45 -17.85 25.03
CA LEU A 261 -2.58 -18.90 24.49
C LEU A 261 -1.10 -18.50 24.50
N ALA A 262 -0.80 -17.25 24.13
CA ALA A 262 0.56 -16.73 24.17
C ALA A 262 1.11 -16.62 25.61
N ARG A 263 0.27 -16.22 26.57
CA ARG A 263 0.64 -16.16 27.99
C ARG A 263 0.88 -17.56 28.58
N GLU A 264 0.06 -18.53 28.22
CA GLU A 264 0.21 -19.92 28.68
C GLU A 264 1.52 -20.56 28.20
N ASP A 265 1.92 -20.32 26.95
CA ASP A 265 3.19 -20.82 26.41
C ASP A 265 4.41 -20.14 27.07
N GLY A 266 4.24 -18.90 27.56
CA GLY A 266 5.28 -18.11 28.21
C GLY A 266 6.41 -17.66 27.28
N ASP A 267 6.27 -17.90 25.97
CA ASP A 267 7.26 -17.49 24.96
C ASP A 267 6.98 -16.08 24.46
N PRO A 268 7.87 -15.12 24.73
CA PRO A 268 7.62 -13.72 24.38
C PRO A 268 7.68 -13.46 22.86
N TYR A 269 8.33 -14.34 22.09
CA TYR A 269 8.32 -14.27 20.62
C TYR A 269 6.97 -14.68 20.04
N LEU A 270 6.33 -15.68 20.62
CA LEU A 270 4.96 -16.03 20.26
C LEU A 270 4.00 -14.87 20.52
N ALA A 271 4.08 -14.21 21.69
CA ALA A 271 3.26 -13.04 21.98
C ALA A 271 3.49 -11.93 20.94
N ALA A 272 4.74 -11.67 20.54
CA ALA A 272 5.04 -10.69 19.49
C ALA A 272 4.45 -11.10 18.13
N HIS A 273 4.38 -12.41 17.84
CA HIS A 273 3.74 -12.91 16.63
C HIS A 273 2.22 -12.79 16.67
N VAL A 274 1.59 -13.04 17.81
CA VAL A 274 0.16 -12.81 18.02
C VAL A 274 -0.16 -11.35 17.71
N GLU A 275 0.57 -10.41 18.30
CA GLU A 275 0.41 -8.98 18.00
C GLU A 275 0.58 -8.67 16.51
N SER A 276 1.62 -9.20 15.86
CA SER A 276 1.82 -9.07 14.40
C SER A 276 0.67 -9.65 13.57
N GLY A 277 0.08 -10.77 14.02
CA GLY A 277 -1.12 -11.37 13.43
C GLY A 277 -2.33 -10.46 13.54
N LEU A 278 -2.58 -9.90 14.73
CA LEU A 278 -3.67 -8.98 15.02
C LEU A 278 -3.52 -7.67 14.21
N ILE A 279 -2.31 -7.09 14.15
CA ILE A 279 -1.99 -5.92 13.32
C ILE A 279 -2.35 -6.20 11.84
N ARG A 280 -1.91 -7.33 11.29
CA ARG A 280 -2.19 -7.68 9.88
C ARG A 280 -3.67 -7.93 9.62
N ALA A 281 -4.39 -8.57 10.54
CA ALA A 281 -5.82 -8.79 10.41
C ALA A 281 -6.60 -7.46 10.41
N SER A 282 -6.26 -6.55 11.33
CA SER A 282 -6.87 -5.22 11.41
C SER A 282 -6.54 -4.36 10.20
N MET A 283 -5.28 -4.33 9.75
CA MET A 283 -4.89 -3.65 8.50
C MET A 283 -5.60 -4.24 7.27
N PHE A 284 -5.81 -5.56 7.22
CA PHE A 284 -6.48 -6.21 6.08
C PHE A 284 -7.92 -5.73 5.89
N VAL A 285 -8.65 -5.43 6.96
CA VAL A 285 -9.98 -4.80 6.85
C VAL A 285 -9.93 -3.28 6.81
N GLY A 286 -8.79 -2.68 7.14
CA GLY A 286 -8.62 -1.23 7.24
C GLY A 286 -8.98 -0.65 8.62
N ASP A 287 -9.01 -1.44 9.70
CA ASP A 287 -9.17 -0.93 11.08
C ASP A 287 -7.81 -0.40 11.60
N VAL A 288 -7.46 0.81 11.16
CA VAL A 288 -6.19 1.46 11.51
C VAL A 288 -6.06 1.69 13.02
N PRO A 289 -7.08 2.20 13.76
CA PRO A 289 -6.94 2.42 15.20
C PRO A 289 -6.60 1.15 15.98
N THR A 290 -7.23 0.02 15.66
CA THR A 290 -6.90 -1.26 16.30
C THR A 290 -5.50 -1.73 15.93
N ALA A 291 -5.09 -1.58 14.66
CA ALA A 291 -3.73 -1.93 14.25
C ALA A 291 -2.65 -1.09 14.96
N GLU A 292 -2.86 0.22 15.16
CA GLU A 292 -1.92 1.08 15.91
C GLU A 292 -1.79 0.67 17.38
N ARG A 293 -2.90 0.27 18.03
CA ARG A 293 -2.86 -0.23 19.42
C ARG A 293 -1.97 -1.46 19.54
N HIS A 294 -2.18 -2.47 18.69
CA HIS A 294 -1.35 -3.67 18.69
C HIS A 294 0.11 -3.39 18.30
N LEU A 295 0.35 -2.46 17.37
CA LEU A 295 1.70 -2.04 17.04
C LEU A 295 2.42 -1.38 18.23
N ALA A 296 1.71 -0.58 19.03
CA ALA A 296 2.27 0.01 20.25
C ALA A 296 2.65 -1.06 21.28
N VAL A 297 1.80 -2.09 21.46
CA VAL A 297 2.12 -3.26 22.30
C VAL A 297 3.37 -3.97 21.77
N LEU A 298 3.40 -4.31 20.48
CA LEU A 298 4.54 -4.98 19.84
C LEU A 298 5.86 -4.20 20.00
N LYS A 299 5.82 -2.86 19.85
CA LYS A 299 6.99 -1.99 20.08
C LYS A 299 7.48 -2.03 21.52
N SER A 300 6.57 -2.05 22.49
CA SER A 300 6.95 -2.15 23.91
C SER A 300 7.68 -3.47 24.20
N MET A 301 7.27 -4.57 23.54
CA MET A 301 7.90 -5.88 23.71
C MET A 301 9.34 -5.93 23.18
N VAL A 302 9.64 -5.22 22.09
CA VAL A 302 10.99 -5.21 21.48
C VAL A 302 12.07 -4.68 22.41
N THR A 303 11.73 -3.78 23.33
CA THR A 303 12.69 -3.27 24.32
C THR A 303 13.27 -4.40 25.20
N HIS A 304 12.55 -5.50 25.33
CA HIS A 304 12.95 -6.68 26.10
C HIS A 304 13.25 -7.90 25.22
N LEU A 305 13.06 -7.79 23.90
CA LEU A 305 13.21 -8.87 22.92
C LEU A 305 13.98 -8.39 21.68
N PRO A 306 15.29 -8.09 21.82
CA PRO A 306 16.10 -7.70 20.68
C PRO A 306 16.10 -8.84 19.66
N SER A 307 15.41 -8.63 18.54
CA SER A 307 15.29 -9.60 17.47
C SER A 307 15.15 -8.90 16.14
N PRO A 308 16.06 -9.16 15.18
CA PRO A 308 15.97 -8.61 13.83
C PRO A 308 14.61 -8.88 13.19
N SER A 309 14.05 -10.08 13.38
CA SER A 309 12.76 -10.46 12.80
C SER A 309 11.60 -9.65 13.40
N VAL A 310 11.61 -9.37 14.71
CA VAL A 310 10.56 -8.57 15.34
C VAL A 310 10.68 -7.10 14.94
N ASN A 311 11.90 -6.57 14.85
CA ASN A 311 12.13 -5.22 14.34
C ASN A 311 11.64 -5.06 12.90
N ALA A 312 11.93 -6.04 12.04
CA ALA A 312 11.44 -6.04 10.67
C ALA A 312 9.91 -6.13 10.61
N MET A 313 9.26 -6.90 11.49
CA MET A 313 7.79 -6.92 11.59
C MET A 313 7.21 -5.55 11.98
N ILE A 314 7.84 -4.85 12.93
CA ILE A 314 7.45 -3.49 13.34
C ILE A 314 7.60 -2.54 12.16
N GLN A 315 8.78 -2.49 11.55
CA GLN A 315 9.07 -1.63 10.40
C GLN A 315 8.06 -1.89 9.28
N TYR A 316 7.88 -3.15 8.90
CA TYR A 316 6.91 -3.50 7.87
C TYR A 316 5.47 -3.04 8.23
N SER A 317 5.05 -3.20 9.49
CA SER A 317 3.73 -2.76 9.95
C SER A 317 3.60 -1.23 9.96
N GLU A 318 4.65 -0.52 10.36
CA GLU A 318 4.70 0.95 10.31
C GLU A 318 4.62 1.48 8.88
N ALA A 319 5.34 0.87 7.95
CA ALA A 319 5.31 1.26 6.55
C ALA A 319 3.92 1.05 5.94
N LEU A 320 3.26 -0.09 6.22
CA LEU A 320 1.89 -0.34 5.80
C LEU A 320 0.87 0.61 6.45
N LEU A 321 1.01 0.91 7.73
CA LEU A 321 0.16 1.91 8.38
C LEU A 321 0.40 3.30 7.80
N GLY A 322 1.64 3.63 7.48
CA GLY A 322 2.02 4.85 6.76
C GLY A 322 1.32 4.98 5.40
N THR A 323 1.17 3.89 4.64
CA THR A 323 0.42 3.93 3.37
C THR A 323 -1.09 4.05 3.59
N LEU A 324 -1.67 3.31 4.53
CA LEU A 324 -3.12 3.33 4.80
C LEU A 324 -3.59 4.69 5.37
N THR A 325 -2.78 5.28 6.25
CA THR A 325 -3.02 6.60 6.84
C THR A 325 -2.55 7.74 5.95
N GLY A 326 -1.81 7.43 4.89
CA GLY A 326 -1.19 8.43 4.03
C GLY A 326 -0.03 9.21 4.67
N ASN A 327 0.42 8.82 5.86
CA ASN A 327 1.61 9.36 6.51
C ASN A 327 2.88 8.83 5.80
N TYR A 328 3.20 9.38 4.62
CA TYR A 328 4.41 8.96 3.91
C TYR A 328 5.73 9.39 4.55
N PRO A 329 5.85 10.42 5.42
CA PRO A 329 7.06 10.60 6.22
C PRO A 329 7.36 9.36 7.09
N ARG A 330 6.34 8.76 7.70
CA ARG A 330 6.46 7.46 8.39
C ARG A 330 6.90 6.36 7.42
N LEU A 331 6.26 6.25 6.24
CA LEU A 331 6.69 5.29 5.20
C LEU A 331 8.17 5.44 4.85
N ALA A 332 8.61 6.67 4.53
CA ALA A 332 9.97 6.95 4.08
C ALA A 332 10.99 6.66 5.19
N ALA A 333 10.72 7.08 6.42
CA ALA A 333 11.59 6.79 7.57
C ALA A 333 11.76 5.29 7.79
N THR A 334 10.69 4.52 7.59
CA THR A 334 10.74 3.08 7.78
C THR A 334 11.45 2.36 6.63
N VAL A 335 11.11 2.69 5.38
CA VAL A 335 11.64 2.03 4.18
C VAL A 335 13.14 2.27 3.97
N GLN A 336 13.69 3.37 4.50
CA GLN A 336 15.13 3.64 4.51
C GLN A 336 15.93 2.70 5.43
N GLY A 337 15.27 2.00 6.37
CA GLY A 337 15.92 1.00 7.19
C GLY A 337 16.33 -0.23 6.37
N ASP A 338 17.40 -0.90 6.80
CA ASP A 338 17.71 -2.24 6.32
C ASP A 338 16.58 -3.18 6.80
N PRO A 339 15.78 -3.79 5.89
CA PRO A 339 14.76 -4.76 6.29
C PRO A 339 15.38 -6.01 6.96
N GLY A 340 16.71 -6.14 6.95
CA GLY A 340 17.46 -7.32 7.35
C GLY A 340 17.29 -8.45 6.35
N ASP A 341 17.93 -9.59 6.62
CA ASP A 341 17.82 -10.85 5.85
C ASP A 341 16.44 -11.53 5.99
N VAL A 342 15.35 -10.76 6.02
CA VAL A 342 14.00 -11.32 6.12
C VAL A 342 13.59 -11.91 4.76
N LEU A 343 14.00 -13.15 4.52
CA LEU A 343 13.69 -13.98 3.35
C LEU A 343 12.21 -14.42 3.27
N SER A 344 11.26 -13.60 3.74
CA SER A 344 9.84 -13.96 3.83
C SER A 344 8.97 -13.28 2.77
N PRO A 345 7.69 -13.69 2.58
CA PRO A 345 6.70 -12.96 1.76
C PRO A 345 6.56 -11.46 2.09
N GLY A 346 7.02 -11.03 3.27
CA GLY A 346 7.15 -9.63 3.63
C GLY A 346 8.12 -8.85 2.74
N PHE A 347 9.18 -9.49 2.22
CA PHE A 347 10.18 -8.84 1.36
C PHE A 347 9.57 -8.30 0.07
N ALA A 348 8.71 -9.07 -0.60
CA ALA A 348 8.04 -8.60 -1.81
C ALA A 348 7.16 -7.36 -1.54
N ARG A 349 6.50 -7.31 -0.38
CA ARG A 349 5.72 -6.13 0.03
C ARG A 349 6.62 -4.97 0.47
N TRP A 350 7.76 -5.24 1.09
CA TRP A 350 8.76 -4.23 1.40
C TRP A 350 9.29 -3.56 0.14
N GLN A 351 9.72 -4.36 -0.84
CA GLN A 351 10.14 -3.87 -2.16
C GLN A 351 9.06 -3.05 -2.85
N MET A 352 7.78 -3.42 -2.72
CA MET A 352 6.67 -2.58 -3.20
C MET A 352 6.63 -1.22 -2.47
N LEU A 353 6.75 -1.21 -1.14
CA LEU A 353 6.80 0.01 -0.35
C LEU A 353 7.99 0.88 -0.75
N SER A 354 9.15 0.27 -1.03
CA SER A 354 10.31 0.91 -1.63
C SER A 354 10.02 1.49 -3.01
N ALA A 355 9.34 0.75 -3.89
CA ALA A 355 8.97 1.27 -5.21
C ALA A 355 8.03 2.48 -5.10
N LEU A 356 7.04 2.43 -4.21
CA LEU A 356 6.16 3.57 -3.94
C LEU A 356 6.96 4.78 -3.45
N GLU A 357 7.88 4.58 -2.52
CA GLU A 357 8.75 5.63 -1.97
C GLU A 357 9.63 6.27 -3.07
N ASN A 358 10.26 5.45 -3.91
CA ASN A 358 11.03 5.91 -5.07
C ASN A 358 10.15 6.71 -6.04
N ALA A 359 8.93 6.26 -6.32
CA ALA A 359 7.98 6.99 -7.17
C ALA A 359 7.63 8.36 -6.56
N LEU A 360 7.44 8.45 -5.24
CA LEU A 360 7.19 9.70 -4.53
C LEU A 360 8.40 10.66 -4.58
N ARG A 361 9.62 10.15 -4.70
CA ARG A 361 10.84 10.96 -4.94
C ARG A 361 11.04 11.39 -6.39
N GLY A 362 10.22 10.89 -7.32
CA GLY A 362 10.39 11.13 -8.76
C GLY A 362 11.34 10.14 -9.44
N GLU A 363 11.71 9.04 -8.78
CA GLU A 363 12.56 7.97 -9.30
C GLU A 363 11.70 6.84 -9.92
N VAL A 364 10.81 7.22 -10.85
CA VAL A 364 9.79 6.30 -11.41
C VAL A 364 10.39 5.11 -12.15
N HIS A 365 11.55 5.29 -12.79
CA HIS A 365 12.24 4.19 -13.47
C HIS A 365 12.70 3.12 -12.49
N THR A 366 13.36 3.51 -11.39
CA THR A 366 13.75 2.62 -10.29
C THR A 366 12.53 1.91 -9.71
N ALA A 367 11.45 2.67 -9.45
CA ALA A 367 10.21 2.10 -8.93
C ALA A 367 9.61 1.04 -9.87
N LEU A 368 9.54 1.31 -11.17
CA LEU A 368 9.04 0.36 -12.17
C LEU A 368 9.92 -0.89 -12.29
N GLU A 369 11.24 -0.74 -12.20
CA GLU A 369 12.16 -1.87 -12.24
C GLU A 369 11.95 -2.81 -11.04
N ILE A 370 11.86 -2.25 -9.83
CA ILE A 370 11.51 -3.01 -8.62
C ILE A 370 10.17 -3.74 -8.83
N MET A 371 9.13 -3.04 -9.30
CA MET A 371 7.80 -3.62 -9.50
C MET A 371 7.75 -4.72 -10.56
N ARG A 372 8.62 -4.68 -11.58
CA ARG A 372 8.71 -5.75 -12.60
C ARG A 372 9.32 -7.04 -12.06
N GLN A 373 10.22 -6.93 -11.08
CA GLN A 373 10.86 -8.08 -10.45
C GLN A 373 9.96 -8.77 -9.41
N LEU A 374 8.87 -8.11 -8.99
CA LEU A 374 7.97 -8.64 -7.97
C LEU A 374 7.01 -9.71 -8.53
N PRO A 375 6.83 -10.84 -7.83
CA PRO A 375 5.84 -11.86 -8.18
C PRO A 375 4.40 -11.45 -7.80
N MET A 376 4.19 -10.27 -7.22
CA MET A 376 2.89 -9.79 -6.76
C MET A 376 2.21 -8.92 -7.82
N HIS A 377 1.56 -9.59 -8.77
CA HIS A 377 0.89 -8.91 -9.89
C HIS A 377 -0.18 -7.91 -9.45
N SER A 378 -0.94 -8.15 -8.38
CA SER A 378 -2.00 -7.23 -7.90
C SER A 378 -1.49 -5.82 -7.63
N LEU A 379 -0.36 -5.72 -6.93
CA LEU A 379 0.27 -4.45 -6.57
C LEU A 379 0.94 -3.81 -7.79
N ARG A 380 1.46 -4.63 -8.72
CA ARG A 380 1.94 -4.14 -10.02
C ARG A 380 0.82 -3.45 -10.80
N VAL A 381 -0.40 -4.00 -10.78
CA VAL A 381 -1.56 -3.39 -11.44
C VAL A 381 -1.86 -2.02 -10.85
N GLU A 382 -2.00 -1.91 -9.52
CA GLU A 382 -2.29 -0.63 -8.86
C GLU A 382 -1.24 0.43 -9.19
N PHE A 383 0.04 0.05 -9.14
CA PHE A 383 1.15 0.93 -9.45
C PHE A 383 1.15 1.36 -10.93
N CYS A 384 0.91 0.43 -11.86
CA CYS A 384 0.78 0.75 -13.28
C CYS A 384 -0.42 1.67 -13.57
N LEU A 385 -1.56 1.49 -12.88
CA LEU A 385 -2.73 2.38 -13.01
C LEU A 385 -2.43 3.80 -12.50
N LEU A 386 -1.64 3.92 -11.43
CA LEU A 386 -1.19 5.20 -10.88
C LEU A 386 -0.34 5.98 -11.90
N LEU A 387 0.51 5.27 -12.64
CA LEU A 387 1.39 5.84 -13.68
C LEU A 387 0.78 5.88 -15.09
N GLY A 388 -0.47 5.42 -15.25
CA GLY A 388 -1.16 5.39 -16.54
C GLY A 388 -0.63 4.34 -17.54
N LYS A 389 0.12 3.35 -17.07
CA LYS A 389 0.66 2.22 -17.85
C LYS A 389 -0.38 1.10 -17.99
N LEU A 390 -1.46 1.39 -18.72
CA LEU A 390 -2.64 0.51 -18.76
C LEU A 390 -2.38 -0.86 -19.39
N ASP A 391 -1.45 -0.97 -20.34
CA ASP A 391 -1.12 -2.26 -20.96
C ASP A 391 -0.28 -3.15 -20.01
N ASP A 392 0.69 -2.58 -19.29
CA ASP A 392 1.44 -3.29 -18.25
C ASP A 392 0.51 -3.78 -17.12
N ALA A 393 -0.50 -2.97 -16.78
CA ALA A 393 -1.56 -3.31 -15.83
C ALA A 393 -2.43 -4.47 -16.36
N GLN A 394 -2.77 -4.47 -17.65
CA GLN A 394 -3.54 -5.54 -18.29
C GLN A 394 -2.76 -6.87 -18.27
N VAL A 395 -1.49 -6.85 -18.66
CA VAL A 395 -0.61 -8.04 -18.62
C VAL A 395 -0.50 -8.58 -17.18
N ALA A 396 -0.43 -7.70 -16.19
CA ALA A 396 -0.41 -8.11 -14.78
C ALA A 396 -1.73 -8.75 -14.34
N ILE A 397 -2.89 -8.24 -14.80
CA ILE A 397 -4.20 -8.87 -14.55
C ILE A 397 -4.30 -10.24 -15.23
N GLU A 398 -3.83 -10.38 -16.46
CA GLU A 398 -3.82 -11.66 -17.17
C GLU A 398 -2.98 -12.71 -16.46
N GLN A 399 -1.83 -12.31 -15.90
CA GLN A 399 -0.96 -13.16 -15.07
C GLN A 399 -1.62 -13.58 -13.74
N LEU A 400 -2.58 -12.82 -13.22
CA LEU A 400 -3.39 -13.25 -12.07
C LEU A 400 -4.42 -14.33 -12.42
N GLY A 401 -4.77 -14.47 -13.71
CA GLY A 401 -5.78 -15.40 -14.21
C GLY A 401 -7.21 -15.05 -13.75
N ARG A 402 -8.11 -16.05 -13.69
CA ARG A 402 -9.54 -15.87 -13.33
C ARG A 402 -9.79 -15.42 -11.87
N ARG A 403 -8.77 -15.03 -11.11
CA ARG A 403 -8.81 -14.73 -9.67
C ARG A 403 -9.16 -13.27 -9.35
N VAL A 404 -10.06 -12.68 -10.12
CA VAL A 404 -10.42 -11.27 -9.96
C VAL A 404 -11.65 -11.14 -9.04
N GLN A 405 -11.44 -11.30 -7.73
CA GLN A 405 -12.46 -11.01 -6.72
C GLN A 405 -11.93 -9.99 -5.69
N GLY A 406 -12.84 -9.37 -4.92
CA GLY A 406 -12.47 -8.40 -3.88
C GLY A 406 -11.81 -7.12 -4.45
N SER A 407 -10.66 -6.72 -3.90
CA SER A 407 -9.92 -5.53 -4.34
C SER A 407 -9.54 -5.60 -5.81
N MET A 408 -9.16 -6.79 -6.30
CA MET A 408 -8.83 -6.99 -7.72
C MET A 408 -10.01 -6.73 -8.64
N GLY A 409 -11.24 -7.01 -8.21
CA GLY A 409 -12.45 -6.64 -8.96
C GLY A 409 -12.56 -5.13 -9.16
N VAL A 410 -12.30 -4.36 -8.10
CA VAL A 410 -12.32 -2.89 -8.17
C VAL A 410 -11.19 -2.37 -9.07
N ILE A 411 -9.99 -2.93 -8.96
CA ILE A 411 -8.82 -2.54 -9.75
C ILE A 411 -9.02 -2.88 -11.24
N ALA A 412 -9.52 -4.08 -11.55
CA ALA A 412 -9.81 -4.49 -12.92
C ALA A 412 -10.90 -3.61 -13.54
N SER A 413 -12.00 -3.33 -12.82
CA SER A 413 -13.00 -2.38 -13.28
C SER A 413 -12.42 -0.98 -13.47
N GLN A 414 -11.53 -0.52 -12.59
CA GLN A 414 -10.85 0.77 -12.78
C GLN A 414 -9.97 0.78 -14.05
N LEU A 415 -9.27 -0.31 -14.37
CA LEU A 415 -8.52 -0.46 -15.61
C LEU A 415 -9.43 -0.37 -16.83
N ARG A 416 -10.50 -1.17 -16.85
CA ARG A 416 -11.51 -1.17 -17.93
C ARG A 416 -12.07 0.24 -18.15
N ARG A 417 -12.28 1.00 -17.06
CA ARG A 417 -12.84 2.36 -17.11
C ARG A 417 -11.88 3.28 -17.83
N LEU A 418 -10.60 3.22 -17.46
CA LEU A 418 -9.55 4.04 -18.06
C LEU A 418 -9.28 3.67 -19.53
N ARG A 419 -9.64 2.45 -19.93
CA ARG A 419 -9.60 1.98 -21.33
C ARG A 419 -10.87 2.34 -22.12
N GLY A 420 -11.91 2.86 -21.48
CA GLY A 420 -13.19 3.17 -22.12
C GLY A 420 -14.06 1.95 -22.40
N GLU A 421 -13.79 0.84 -21.71
CA GLU A 421 -14.60 -0.37 -21.79
C GLU A 421 -15.84 -0.25 -20.90
N PRO A 422 -16.97 -0.88 -21.26
CA PRO A 422 -18.20 -0.83 -20.47
C PRO A 422 -18.04 -1.56 -19.13
N ILE A 423 -18.54 -0.98 -18.05
CA ILE A 423 -18.46 -1.55 -16.70
C ILE A 423 -19.81 -1.42 -16.03
N GLU A 424 -20.25 -2.51 -15.41
CA GLU A 424 -21.39 -2.49 -14.52
C GLU A 424 -20.99 -1.99 -13.11
N PRO A 425 -21.87 -1.27 -12.41
CA PRO A 425 -21.63 -0.90 -11.03
C PRO A 425 -21.27 -2.12 -10.17
N ILE A 426 -20.20 -2.00 -9.38
CA ILE A 426 -19.75 -3.11 -8.55
C ILE A 426 -20.71 -3.28 -7.37
N PRO A 427 -21.21 -4.51 -7.08
CA PRO A 427 -22.17 -4.77 -6.00
C PRO A 427 -21.69 -4.40 -4.59
N ALA A 428 -22.63 -4.15 -3.67
CA ALA A 428 -22.38 -3.58 -2.34
C ALA A 428 -21.74 -4.50 -1.28
N SER A 429 -21.43 -5.76 -1.60
CA SER A 429 -21.18 -6.84 -0.62
C SER A 429 -19.78 -6.96 0.01
N SER A 430 -18.88 -5.97 -0.12
CA SER A 430 -17.55 -6.11 0.50
C SER A 430 -17.54 -5.66 1.95
N HIS A 431 -17.07 -6.53 2.83
CA HIS A 431 -16.91 -6.22 4.25
C HIS A 431 -15.57 -5.59 4.62
N VAL A 432 -14.59 -5.62 3.71
CA VAL A 432 -13.29 -4.95 3.89
C VAL A 432 -13.47 -3.45 3.66
N HIS A 433 -13.20 -2.62 4.68
CA HIS A 433 -13.49 -1.19 4.66
C HIS A 433 -12.76 -0.46 3.52
N GLN A 434 -11.51 -0.80 3.27
CA GLN A 434 -10.74 -0.23 2.16
C GLN A 434 -11.36 -0.56 0.79
N ILE A 435 -11.74 -1.82 0.56
CA ILE A 435 -12.39 -2.25 -0.70
C ILE A 435 -13.75 -1.56 -0.85
N PHE A 436 -14.52 -1.47 0.23
CA PHE A 436 -15.77 -0.74 0.25
C PHE A 436 -15.58 0.71 -0.20
N VAL A 437 -14.59 1.42 0.35
CA VAL A 437 -14.33 2.82 -0.03
C VAL A 437 -13.91 2.93 -1.49
N TYR A 438 -12.90 2.18 -1.94
CA TYR A 438 -12.45 2.26 -3.34
C TYR A 438 -13.57 1.92 -4.33
N ARG A 439 -14.40 0.94 -3.99
CA ARG A 439 -15.59 0.61 -4.78
C ARG A 439 -16.57 1.78 -4.83
N SER A 440 -16.92 2.37 -3.69
CA SER A 440 -17.83 3.51 -3.64
C SER A 440 -17.29 4.68 -4.46
N LEU A 441 -15.97 4.92 -4.42
CA LEU A 441 -15.32 5.95 -5.24
C LEU A 441 -15.34 5.61 -6.74
N LEU A 442 -15.12 4.35 -7.12
CA LEU A 442 -15.24 3.94 -8.52
C LEU A 442 -16.69 4.08 -9.02
N ASN A 443 -17.67 3.61 -8.25
CA ASN A 443 -19.08 3.76 -8.59
C ASN A 443 -19.48 5.25 -8.65
N ALA A 444 -18.95 6.11 -7.76
CA ALA A 444 -19.16 7.56 -7.82
C ALA A 444 -18.60 8.16 -9.11
N ARG A 445 -17.40 7.75 -9.54
CA ARG A 445 -16.83 8.15 -10.85
C ARG A 445 -17.71 7.69 -12.02
N LEU A 446 -18.20 6.45 -12.01
CA LEU A 446 -19.12 5.96 -13.04
C LEU A 446 -20.43 6.77 -13.09
N ARG A 447 -20.97 7.18 -11.93
CA ARG A 447 -22.13 8.07 -11.86
C ARG A 447 -21.81 9.47 -12.40
N MET A 448 -20.64 10.02 -12.09
CA MET A 448 -20.18 11.29 -12.66
C MET A 448 -19.99 11.24 -14.18
N ASP A 449 -19.50 10.12 -14.70
CA ASP A 449 -19.36 9.92 -16.16
C ASP A 449 -20.73 9.85 -16.86
N ALA A 450 -21.79 9.53 -16.12
CA ALA A 450 -23.18 9.53 -16.56
C ALA A 450 -23.97 10.78 -16.11
N ASP A 451 -23.28 11.85 -15.67
CA ASP A 451 -23.86 13.10 -15.16
C ASP A 451 -24.83 12.96 -13.97
N ASP A 452 -24.85 11.81 -13.28
CA ASP A 452 -25.59 11.59 -12.02
C ASP A 452 -24.77 12.12 -10.82
N PHE A 453 -24.72 13.45 -10.70
CA PHE A 453 -23.93 14.10 -9.67
C PHE A 453 -24.47 13.87 -8.24
N ALA A 454 -25.79 13.72 -8.08
CA ALA A 454 -26.39 13.46 -6.78
C ALA A 454 -26.05 12.05 -6.27
N GLY A 455 -26.14 11.04 -7.13
CA GLY A 455 -25.73 9.68 -6.82
C GLY A 455 -24.24 9.57 -6.51
N ALA A 456 -23.40 10.31 -7.25
CA ALA A 456 -21.97 10.40 -6.97
C ALA A 456 -21.67 11.00 -5.59
N ASP A 457 -22.29 12.13 -5.21
CA ASP A 457 -22.07 12.75 -3.89
C ASP A 457 -22.48 11.82 -2.75
N ALA A 458 -23.62 11.13 -2.90
CA ALA A 458 -24.11 10.18 -1.90
C ALA A 458 -23.12 9.04 -1.65
N LEU A 459 -22.52 8.50 -2.71
CA LEU A 459 -21.47 7.46 -2.63
C LEU A 459 -20.18 7.99 -1.99
N CYS A 460 -19.76 9.22 -2.33
CA CYS A 460 -18.62 9.87 -1.67
C CYS A 460 -18.88 10.12 -0.18
N ALA A 461 -20.07 10.58 0.19
CA ALA A 461 -20.44 10.77 1.59
C ALA A 461 -20.47 9.44 2.36
N GLN A 462 -20.93 8.36 1.73
CA GLN A 462 -20.89 7.01 2.31
C GLN A 462 -19.45 6.51 2.49
N ALA A 463 -18.57 6.76 1.52
CA ALA A 463 -17.14 6.49 1.64
C ALA A 463 -16.51 7.25 2.80
N LEU A 464 -16.77 8.56 2.91
CA LEU A 464 -16.23 9.42 3.97
C LEU A 464 -16.66 8.99 5.37
N ARG A 465 -17.92 8.60 5.58
CA ARG A 465 -18.35 8.04 6.87
C ARG A 465 -17.53 6.81 7.28
N ARG A 466 -17.17 5.96 6.30
CA ARG A 466 -16.35 4.78 6.54
C ARG A 466 -14.89 5.15 6.83
N VAL A 467 -14.38 6.15 6.12
CA VAL A 467 -13.03 6.71 6.34
C VAL A 467 -12.92 7.28 7.75
N ASP A 468 -13.87 8.09 8.19
CA ASP A 468 -13.84 8.70 9.53
C ASP A 468 -13.94 7.63 10.63
N GLN A 469 -14.75 6.59 10.41
CA GLN A 469 -14.89 5.47 11.35
C GLN A 469 -13.60 4.65 11.52
N PHE A 470 -12.85 4.43 10.44
CA PHE A 470 -11.73 3.49 10.41
C PHE A 470 -10.35 4.12 10.15
N GLN A 471 -10.29 5.44 10.01
CA GLN A 471 -9.07 6.23 9.79
C GLN A 471 -8.24 5.79 8.57
N ILE A 472 -8.91 5.32 7.50
CA ILE A 472 -8.29 4.98 6.20
C ILE A 472 -8.19 6.24 5.34
N TRP A 473 -7.27 7.13 5.70
CA TRP A 473 -7.23 8.50 5.18
C TRP A 473 -6.88 8.60 3.69
N GLU A 474 -6.05 7.73 3.12
CA GLU A 474 -5.69 7.82 1.68
C GLU A 474 -6.94 7.75 0.77
N PRO A 475 -7.82 6.75 0.90
CA PRO A 475 -9.09 6.74 0.20
C PRO A 475 -10.01 7.93 0.57
N GLY A 476 -9.92 8.43 1.80
CA GLY A 476 -10.63 9.62 2.27
C GLY A 476 -10.32 10.87 1.47
N ILE A 477 -9.03 11.09 1.19
CA ILE A 477 -8.56 12.20 0.38
C ILE A 477 -9.09 12.08 -1.04
N GLN A 478 -9.06 10.88 -1.63
CA GLN A 478 -9.66 10.65 -2.95
C GLN A 478 -11.16 10.96 -2.95
N ALA A 479 -11.88 10.65 -1.86
CA ALA A 479 -13.29 10.99 -1.71
C ALA A 479 -13.50 12.51 -1.68
N TRP A 480 -12.70 13.26 -0.92
CA TRP A 480 -12.77 14.72 -0.88
C TRP A 480 -12.42 15.36 -2.23
N ILE A 481 -11.36 14.90 -2.89
CA ILE A 481 -10.99 15.35 -4.25
C ILE A 481 -12.15 15.09 -5.22
N LEU A 482 -12.79 13.93 -5.15
CA LEU A 482 -13.91 13.60 -6.04
C LEU A 482 -15.14 14.47 -5.79
N ARG A 483 -15.45 14.79 -4.52
CA ARG A 483 -16.50 15.77 -4.18
C ARG A 483 -16.13 17.19 -4.63
N ALA A 484 -14.85 17.55 -4.59
CA ALA A 484 -14.39 18.83 -5.10
C ALA A 484 -14.55 18.91 -6.64
N ASP A 485 -14.22 17.84 -7.38
CA ASP A 485 -14.49 17.73 -8.82
C ASP A 485 -15.99 17.86 -9.10
N LEU A 486 -16.82 17.17 -8.33
CA LEU A 486 -18.28 17.28 -8.40
C LEU A 486 -18.78 18.73 -8.23
N ALA A 487 -18.32 19.41 -7.18
CA ALA A 487 -18.68 20.80 -6.91
C ALA A 487 -18.20 21.72 -8.05
N ALA A 488 -16.99 21.51 -8.58
CA ALA A 488 -16.47 22.25 -9.71
C ALA A 488 -17.35 22.07 -10.97
N ARG A 489 -17.73 20.84 -11.31
CA ARG A 489 -18.64 20.53 -12.42
C ARG A 489 -20.05 21.07 -12.22
N GLN A 490 -20.45 21.37 -11.00
CA GLN A 490 -21.71 22.07 -10.70
C GLN A 490 -21.58 23.60 -10.72
N GLY A 491 -20.40 24.15 -11.09
CA GLY A 491 -20.14 25.59 -11.09
C GLY A 491 -19.88 26.18 -9.69
N LYS A 492 -19.67 25.34 -8.67
CA LYS A 492 -19.49 25.76 -7.26
C LYS A 492 -18.00 25.81 -6.89
N SER A 493 -17.23 26.66 -7.55
CA SER A 493 -15.77 26.72 -7.39
C SER A 493 -15.30 27.00 -5.95
N GLU A 494 -15.97 27.90 -5.22
CA GLU A 494 -15.64 28.18 -3.81
C GLU A 494 -15.82 26.94 -2.92
N GLN A 495 -16.92 26.21 -3.12
CA GLN A 495 -17.16 24.95 -2.41
C GLN A 495 -16.11 23.90 -2.79
N ALA A 496 -15.75 23.80 -4.07
CA ALA A 496 -14.69 22.90 -4.52
C ALA A 496 -13.35 23.20 -3.82
N LEU A 497 -12.96 24.48 -3.73
CA LEU A 497 -11.75 24.89 -3.02
C LEU A 497 -11.81 24.53 -1.53
N ALA A 498 -12.93 24.77 -0.85
CA ALA A 498 -13.11 24.39 0.55
C ALA A 498 -13.03 22.85 0.77
N LEU A 499 -13.49 22.05 -0.20
CA LEU A 499 -13.36 20.60 -0.16
C LEU A 499 -11.91 20.15 -0.39
N LEU A 500 -11.14 20.85 -1.24
CA LEU A 500 -9.70 20.64 -1.40
C LEU A 500 -8.92 21.01 -0.13
N ASP A 501 -9.30 22.09 0.57
CA ASP A 501 -8.72 22.44 1.88
C ASP A 501 -8.91 21.31 2.91
N ARG A 502 -10.09 20.68 2.93
CA ARG A 502 -10.36 19.51 3.78
C ARG A 502 -9.53 18.29 3.39
N ALA A 503 -9.32 18.07 2.09
CA ALA A 503 -8.48 16.98 1.60
C ALA A 503 -7.02 17.17 2.03
N GLU A 504 -6.51 18.40 1.98
CA GLU A 504 -5.15 18.76 2.39
C GLU A 504 -4.93 18.70 3.90
N ALA A 505 -5.98 18.94 4.71
CA ALA A 505 -5.92 18.86 6.17
C ALA A 505 -5.54 17.48 6.73
N TYR A 506 -5.55 16.42 5.91
CA TYR A 506 -5.06 15.08 6.27
C TYR A 506 -3.52 14.97 6.29
N GLN A 507 -2.78 16.08 6.13
CA GLN A 507 -1.33 16.22 6.37
C GLN A 507 -0.45 15.16 5.65
N MET A 508 -0.73 14.94 4.37
CA MET A 508 0.06 14.04 3.53
C MET A 508 1.45 14.59 3.23
N HIS A 509 2.33 13.71 2.77
CA HIS A 509 3.58 14.13 2.16
C HIS A 509 3.33 15.07 0.97
N PRO A 510 3.98 16.26 0.91
CA PRO A 510 3.72 17.26 -0.12
C PRO A 510 3.96 16.80 -1.56
N ALA A 511 4.69 15.70 -1.75
CA ALA A 511 4.98 15.12 -3.06
C ALA A 511 4.09 13.92 -3.43
N CYS A 512 3.09 13.55 -2.65
CA CYS A 512 2.21 12.45 -3.07
C CYS A 512 1.29 12.84 -4.22
N PHE A 513 0.89 11.84 -5.02
CA PHE A 513 0.03 12.04 -6.19
C PHE A 513 -1.30 12.74 -5.87
N ASN A 514 -1.88 12.50 -4.69
CA ASN A 514 -3.10 13.19 -4.27
C ASN A 514 -2.84 14.68 -3.98
N MET A 515 -1.72 15.05 -3.35
CA MET A 515 -1.34 16.45 -3.12
C MET A 515 -1.01 17.18 -4.42
N ASN A 516 -0.38 16.48 -5.36
CA ASN A 516 -0.18 17.00 -6.72
C ASN A 516 -1.51 17.31 -7.42
N LEU A 517 -2.46 16.37 -7.33
CA LEU A 517 -3.78 16.54 -7.93
C LEU A 517 -4.57 17.68 -7.27
N ILE A 518 -4.48 17.84 -5.95
CA ILE A 518 -5.05 18.99 -5.22
C ILE A 518 -4.45 20.30 -5.73
N ALA A 519 -3.12 20.39 -5.83
CA ALA A 519 -2.44 21.60 -6.32
C ALA A 519 -2.82 21.92 -7.78
N ALA A 520 -2.85 20.89 -8.64
CA ALA A 520 -3.30 21.04 -10.03
C ALA A 520 -4.76 21.51 -10.10
N ALA A 521 -5.67 20.90 -9.32
CA ALA A 521 -7.06 21.30 -9.26
C ALA A 521 -7.24 22.75 -8.78
N ARG A 522 -6.49 23.18 -7.75
CA ARG A 522 -6.48 24.60 -7.33
C ARG A 522 -6.02 25.51 -8.45
N SER A 523 -4.93 25.17 -9.13
CA SER A 523 -4.41 25.93 -10.27
C SER A 523 -5.46 26.10 -11.37
N VAL A 524 -6.23 25.05 -11.67
CA VAL A 524 -7.35 25.10 -12.61
C VAL A 524 -8.48 26.00 -12.12
N LEU A 525 -8.91 25.84 -10.85
CA LEU A 525 -10.04 26.57 -10.28
C LEU A 525 -9.76 28.06 -10.04
N THR A 526 -8.51 28.43 -9.73
CA THR A 526 -8.11 29.82 -9.45
C THR A 526 -7.43 30.50 -10.63
N HIS A 527 -7.16 29.77 -11.71
CA HIS A 527 -6.37 30.20 -12.85
C HIS A 527 -4.94 30.67 -12.51
N GLN A 528 -4.40 30.25 -11.36
CA GLN A 528 -3.03 30.54 -10.97
C GLN A 528 -2.09 29.44 -11.47
N PRO A 529 -1.07 29.74 -12.28
CA PRO A 529 -0.17 28.71 -12.79
C PRO A 529 0.66 28.09 -11.66
N LEU A 530 0.92 26.77 -11.76
CA LEU A 530 1.88 26.11 -10.88
C LEU A 530 3.31 26.60 -11.12
N SER A 531 4.16 26.51 -10.10
CA SER A 531 5.58 26.83 -10.24
C SER A 531 6.28 25.86 -11.21
N ALA A 532 7.38 26.31 -11.83
CA ALA A 532 8.18 25.46 -12.72
C ALA A 532 8.75 24.23 -11.99
N SER A 533 9.14 24.37 -10.72
CA SER A 533 9.62 23.25 -9.90
C SER A 533 8.54 22.20 -9.65
N MET A 534 7.30 22.65 -9.40
CA MET A 534 6.15 21.76 -9.25
C MET A 534 5.88 21.00 -10.56
N LEU A 535 5.82 21.68 -11.70
CA LEU A 535 5.63 21.06 -13.01
C LEU A 535 6.74 20.05 -13.36
N SER A 536 8.00 20.36 -13.03
CA SER A 536 9.12 19.43 -13.20
C SER A 536 8.96 18.19 -12.34
N ARG A 537 8.53 18.34 -11.08
CA ARG A 537 8.28 17.22 -10.17
C ARG A 537 7.17 16.31 -10.69
N LEU A 538 6.05 16.87 -11.15
CA LEU A 538 4.96 16.09 -11.75
C LEU A 538 5.46 15.22 -12.91
N ALA A 539 6.32 15.79 -13.76
CA ALA A 539 6.90 15.07 -14.89
C ALA A 539 7.83 13.93 -14.45
N GLN A 540 8.70 14.18 -13.46
CA GLN A 540 9.61 13.17 -12.89
C GLN A 540 8.85 12.01 -12.24
N GLN A 541 7.75 12.31 -11.54
CA GLN A 541 6.89 11.33 -10.89
C GLN A 541 5.96 10.58 -11.86
N GLY A 542 5.92 10.95 -13.14
CA GLY A 542 5.01 10.33 -14.10
C GLY A 542 3.53 10.56 -13.76
N ASP A 543 3.20 11.67 -13.08
CA ASP A 543 1.84 11.99 -12.64
C ASP A 543 0.98 12.50 -13.81
N TYR A 544 0.52 11.56 -14.62
CA TYR A 544 -0.25 11.89 -15.83
C TYR A 544 -1.58 12.57 -15.51
N ARG A 545 -2.22 12.27 -14.37
CA ARG A 545 -3.53 12.83 -14.02
C ARG A 545 -3.44 14.32 -13.77
N SER A 546 -2.50 14.74 -12.92
CA SER A 546 -2.25 16.15 -12.64
C SER A 546 -1.82 16.91 -13.88
N ILE A 547 -0.94 16.33 -14.71
CA ILE A 547 -0.46 16.95 -15.95
C ILE A 547 -1.58 17.06 -17.01
N ALA A 548 -2.39 16.02 -17.16
CA ALA A 548 -3.53 16.02 -18.08
C ALA A 548 -4.58 17.07 -17.70
N LEU A 549 -4.91 17.17 -16.41
CA LEU A 549 -5.79 18.19 -15.87
C LEU A 549 -5.29 19.61 -16.23
N LEU A 550 -4.01 19.89 -15.98
CA LEU A 550 -3.38 21.17 -16.30
C LEU A 550 -3.37 21.44 -17.82
N ARG A 551 -3.13 20.43 -18.66
CA ARG A 551 -3.22 20.56 -20.13
C ARG A 551 -4.63 20.94 -20.58
N GLY A 552 -5.64 20.31 -19.99
CA GLY A 552 -7.05 20.57 -20.25
C GLY A 552 -7.45 22.02 -19.95
N ALA A 553 -7.04 22.51 -18.79
CA ALA A 553 -7.26 23.90 -18.36
C ALA A 553 -6.37 24.90 -19.09
N GLY A 554 -5.25 24.44 -19.63
CA GLY A 554 -4.46 25.17 -20.57
C GLY A 554 -3.13 25.73 -20.13
N ALA A 555 -2.56 25.12 -19.10
CA ALA A 555 -1.18 25.35 -18.74
C ALA A 555 -0.24 25.06 -19.92
N VAL A 556 0.81 25.87 -20.02
CA VAL A 556 1.97 25.57 -20.85
C VAL A 556 2.80 24.54 -20.11
N LEU A 557 2.93 23.34 -20.68
CA LEU A 557 3.64 22.24 -20.06
C LEU A 557 5.11 22.21 -20.52
N PRO A 558 6.06 21.88 -19.63
CA PRO A 558 7.43 21.54 -20.03
C PRO A 558 7.43 20.34 -21.00
N VAL A 559 8.45 20.27 -21.88
CA VAL A 559 8.56 19.20 -22.89
C VAL A 559 8.47 17.79 -22.28
N GLY A 560 9.10 17.57 -21.12
CA GLY A 560 9.03 16.28 -20.42
C GLY A 560 7.60 15.91 -19.99
N ALA A 561 6.84 16.87 -19.46
CA ALA A 561 5.45 16.66 -19.06
C ALA A 561 4.54 16.41 -20.28
N ALA A 562 4.77 17.12 -21.39
CA ALA A 562 4.02 16.90 -22.63
C ALA A 562 4.26 15.48 -23.19
N ARG A 563 5.52 15.05 -23.29
CA ARG A 563 5.93 13.72 -23.77
C ARG A 563 5.37 12.58 -22.92
N LEU A 564 5.16 12.80 -21.62
CA LEU A 564 4.52 11.81 -20.75
C LEU A 564 3.13 11.46 -21.28
N LEU A 565 2.34 12.46 -21.68
CA LEU A 565 0.95 12.29 -22.13
C LEU A 565 0.84 11.56 -23.48
N ASP A 566 1.88 11.60 -24.33
CA ASP A 566 1.89 10.92 -25.64
C ASP A 566 1.80 9.39 -25.50
N ASN A 567 2.12 8.86 -24.32
CA ASN A 567 2.11 7.43 -24.03
C ASN A 567 0.93 7.01 -23.13
N ILE A 568 -0.02 7.90 -22.88
CA ILE A 568 -1.19 7.61 -22.03
C ILE A 568 -2.37 7.23 -22.92
N HIS A 569 -3.13 6.22 -22.49
CA HIS A 569 -4.32 5.78 -23.20
C HIS A 569 -5.29 6.97 -23.43
N PRO A 570 -5.79 7.19 -24.67
CA PRO A 570 -6.57 8.39 -25.00
C PRO A 570 -7.80 8.62 -24.12
N HIS A 571 -8.52 7.55 -23.76
CA HIS A 571 -9.69 7.65 -22.90
C HIS A 571 -9.33 8.04 -21.45
N ALA A 572 -8.22 7.52 -20.91
CA ALA A 572 -7.74 7.91 -19.59
C ALA A 572 -7.32 9.39 -19.56
N LEU A 573 -6.70 9.86 -20.66
CA LEU A 573 -6.34 11.26 -20.85
C LEU A 573 -7.58 12.16 -20.88
N ASP A 574 -8.61 11.78 -21.66
CA ASP A 574 -9.89 12.49 -21.74
C ASP A 574 -10.59 12.59 -20.37
N LEU A 575 -10.68 11.49 -19.63
CA LEU A 575 -11.24 11.49 -18.27
C LEU A 575 -10.48 12.43 -17.31
N ALA A 576 -9.15 12.46 -17.38
CA ALA A 576 -8.33 13.35 -16.56
C ALA A 576 -8.49 14.82 -16.97
N VAL A 577 -8.57 15.11 -18.27
CA VAL A 577 -8.82 16.46 -18.82
C VAL A 577 -10.20 17.00 -18.42
N ARG A 578 -11.22 16.13 -18.33
CA ARG A 578 -12.58 16.50 -17.89
C ARG A 578 -12.71 16.73 -16.38
N SER A 579 -11.73 16.29 -15.60
CA SER A 579 -11.73 16.51 -14.15
C SER A 579 -11.62 18.00 -13.84
N PHE A 580 -12.31 18.47 -12.80
CA PHE A 580 -12.42 19.87 -12.38
C PHE A 580 -12.83 20.83 -13.49
N ARG A 581 -13.48 20.33 -14.55
CA ARG A 581 -14.03 21.19 -15.59
C ARG A 581 -15.20 21.94 -14.99
N VAL A 582 -15.01 23.23 -14.76
CA VAL A 582 -16.10 24.10 -14.32
C VAL A 582 -17.17 24.07 -15.39
N ALA A 583 -18.39 23.63 -15.05
CA ALA A 583 -19.48 23.72 -16.00
C ALA A 583 -19.64 25.17 -16.40
N THR A 584 -19.39 25.44 -17.67
CA THR A 584 -19.84 26.68 -18.27
C THR A 584 -21.35 26.62 -18.25
N SER A 585 -21.97 27.43 -17.37
CA SER A 585 -23.43 27.58 -17.34
C SER A 585 -23.93 27.77 -18.77
N SER A 586 -25.04 27.11 -19.13
CA SER A 586 -25.74 27.40 -20.40
C SER A 586 -26.04 28.89 -20.56
N ASP A 587 -26.11 29.58 -19.43
CA ASP A 587 -26.40 31.01 -19.30
C ASP A 587 -25.13 31.87 -19.24
N ALA A 588 -23.96 31.28 -19.47
CA ALA A 588 -22.69 32.01 -19.54
C ALA A 588 -22.39 32.52 -20.96
N VAL A 589 -21.84 33.72 -21.04
CA VAL A 589 -21.16 34.19 -22.25
C VAL A 589 -19.84 33.44 -22.37
N LEU A 590 -19.73 32.63 -23.43
CA LEU A 590 -18.49 31.92 -23.74
C LEU A 590 -17.63 32.82 -24.60
N VAL A 591 -16.38 33.03 -24.20
CA VAL A 591 -15.40 33.77 -25.01
C VAL A 591 -14.25 32.82 -25.30
N GLU A 592 -13.88 32.67 -26.57
CA GLU A 592 -12.73 31.86 -26.92
C GLU A 592 -11.45 32.45 -26.29
N MET A 593 -10.47 31.60 -25.96
CA MET A 593 -9.24 32.05 -25.28
C MET A 593 -8.56 33.22 -25.99
N GLU A 594 -8.42 33.20 -27.30
CA GLU A 594 -7.85 34.33 -28.06
C GLU A 594 -8.91 35.33 -28.54
N GLY A 595 -10.16 35.18 -28.10
CA GLY A 595 -11.34 35.98 -28.49
C GLY A 595 -11.75 35.80 -29.94
N ARG A 596 -11.33 34.72 -30.63
CA ARG A 596 -11.68 34.48 -32.05
C ARG A 596 -13.16 34.34 -32.29
N TRP A 597 -13.92 33.99 -31.26
CA TRP A 597 -15.38 33.99 -31.25
C TRP A 597 -15.88 34.19 -29.82
N PHE A 598 -17.16 34.52 -29.71
CA PHE A 598 -17.89 34.43 -28.44
C PHE A 598 -19.28 33.86 -28.69
N ARG A 599 -19.95 33.33 -27.66
CA ARG A 599 -21.29 32.79 -27.74
C ARG A 599 -22.11 33.34 -26.58
N MET A 600 -23.23 33.98 -26.89
CA MET A 600 -24.22 34.36 -25.90
C MET A 600 -25.00 33.12 -25.41
N PRO A 601 -25.61 33.15 -24.22
CA PRO A 601 -26.54 32.12 -23.78
C PRO A 601 -27.55 31.75 -24.87
N SER A 602 -27.67 30.45 -25.16
CA SER A 602 -28.60 29.90 -26.15
C SER A 602 -28.51 30.47 -27.58
N CYS A 603 -27.38 31.11 -27.93
CA CYS A 603 -27.15 31.68 -29.25
C CYS A 603 -26.05 30.93 -30.02
N GLU A 604 -26.02 31.10 -31.34
CA GLU A 604 -24.92 30.62 -32.17
C GLU A 604 -23.60 31.37 -31.88
N PRO A 605 -22.43 30.71 -32.00
CA PRO A 605 -21.13 31.38 -31.87
C PRO A 605 -20.95 32.50 -32.90
N VAL A 606 -20.52 33.68 -32.44
CA VAL A 606 -20.24 34.85 -33.26
C VAL A 606 -18.73 34.95 -33.48
N SER A 607 -18.31 34.78 -34.73
CA SER A 607 -16.89 34.89 -35.11
C SER A 607 -16.38 36.33 -35.08
N LEU A 608 -15.23 36.52 -34.43
CA LEU A 608 -14.45 37.75 -34.41
C LEU A 608 -13.12 37.64 -35.19
N ALA A 609 -12.93 36.57 -35.98
CA ALA A 609 -11.68 36.30 -36.69
C ALA A 609 -11.23 37.47 -37.61
N ARG A 610 -12.18 38.24 -38.14
CA ARG A 610 -11.92 39.40 -39.02
C ARG A 610 -11.75 40.74 -38.28
N TYR A 611 -11.87 40.77 -36.95
CA TYR A 611 -11.89 41.99 -36.14
C TYR A 611 -10.78 42.00 -35.08
N GLY A 612 -9.52 42.12 -35.52
CA GLY A 612 -8.34 41.95 -34.66
C GLY A 612 -8.31 42.81 -33.39
N SER A 613 -8.60 44.12 -33.48
CA SER A 613 -8.63 45.01 -32.31
C SER A 613 -9.82 44.73 -31.39
N THR A 614 -11.01 44.54 -31.97
CA THR A 614 -12.24 44.18 -31.26
C THR A 614 -12.09 42.89 -30.46
N ARG A 615 -11.42 41.89 -31.05
CA ARG A 615 -11.06 40.62 -30.42
C ARG A 615 -10.19 40.83 -29.19
N ARG A 616 -9.11 41.60 -29.29
CA ARG A 616 -8.21 41.89 -28.16
C ARG A 616 -8.92 42.66 -27.03
N ILE A 617 -9.77 43.62 -27.39
CA ILE A 617 -10.60 44.36 -26.43
C ILE A 617 -11.53 43.41 -25.66
N LEU A 618 -12.20 42.49 -26.35
CA LEU A 618 -13.06 41.50 -25.68
C LEU A 618 -12.27 40.59 -24.73
N VAL A 619 -11.07 40.14 -25.14
CA VAL A 619 -10.18 39.34 -24.27
C VAL A 619 -9.81 40.12 -23.02
N ALA A 620 -9.38 41.38 -23.15
CA ALA A 620 -9.00 42.22 -22.01
C ALA A 620 -10.18 42.44 -21.03
N LEU A 621 -11.37 42.74 -21.55
CA LEU A 621 -12.58 42.88 -20.74
C LEU A 621 -12.96 41.57 -20.02
N THR A 622 -12.80 40.45 -20.70
CA THR A 622 -13.05 39.11 -20.14
C THR A 622 -12.06 38.80 -19.03
N GLU A 623 -10.77 39.08 -19.23
CA GLU A 623 -9.71 38.88 -18.24
C GLU A 623 -9.92 39.76 -17.00
N ALA A 624 -10.27 41.03 -17.20
CA ALA A 624 -10.63 41.92 -16.09
C ALA A 624 -11.82 41.38 -15.31
N ARG A 625 -12.86 40.89 -16.00
CA ARG A 625 -14.08 40.32 -15.39
C ARG A 625 -13.82 39.02 -14.62
N LEU A 626 -12.91 38.17 -15.12
CA LEU A 626 -12.52 36.92 -14.46
C LEU A 626 -11.59 37.17 -13.26
N THR A 627 -10.76 38.21 -13.32
CA THR A 627 -9.86 38.60 -12.22
C THR A 627 -10.63 39.18 -11.04
N ARG A 628 -11.62 40.04 -11.31
CA ARG A 628 -12.49 40.63 -10.28
C ARG A 628 -13.88 40.91 -10.85
N VAL A 629 -14.90 40.34 -10.23
CA VAL A 629 -16.31 40.59 -10.59
C VAL A 629 -16.59 42.09 -10.58
N GLY A 630 -17.20 42.60 -11.66
CA GLY A 630 -17.53 44.02 -11.82
C GLY A 630 -16.34 44.95 -12.13
N SER A 631 -15.13 44.41 -12.29
CA SER A 631 -13.96 45.19 -12.73
C SER A 631 -14.23 45.83 -14.09
N ARG A 632 -13.77 47.07 -14.23
CA ARG A 632 -13.90 47.89 -15.43
C ARG A 632 -12.53 48.27 -15.94
N LEU A 633 -12.40 48.40 -17.26
CA LEU A 633 -11.20 48.90 -17.90
C LEU A 633 -11.47 50.29 -18.45
N GLY A 634 -10.57 51.22 -18.11
CA GLY A 634 -10.60 52.58 -18.62
C GLY A 634 -10.27 52.64 -20.11
N PRO A 635 -10.57 53.77 -20.78
CA PRO A 635 -10.33 53.95 -22.20
C PRO A 635 -8.88 53.67 -22.62
N ASP A 636 -7.90 54.16 -21.87
CA ASP A 636 -6.48 54.02 -22.19
C ASP A 636 -6.03 52.55 -22.17
N ALA A 637 -6.45 51.78 -21.16
CA ALA A 637 -6.15 50.35 -21.06
C ALA A 637 -6.77 49.54 -22.22
N LEU A 638 -7.98 49.91 -22.65
CA LEU A 638 -8.65 49.25 -23.78
C LEU A 638 -8.07 49.66 -25.13
N ILE A 639 -7.59 50.90 -25.27
CA ILE A 639 -6.85 51.37 -26.46
C ILE A 639 -5.54 50.59 -26.58
N GLU A 640 -4.76 50.49 -25.50
CA GLU A 640 -3.51 49.72 -25.49
C GLU A 640 -3.76 48.25 -25.82
N ALA A 641 -4.80 47.63 -25.24
CA ALA A 641 -5.17 46.26 -25.58
C ALA A 641 -5.60 46.11 -27.06
N GLY A 642 -6.36 47.08 -27.58
CA GLY A 642 -6.89 47.07 -28.94
C GLY A 642 -5.81 47.30 -30.02
N TRP A 643 -4.82 48.14 -29.74
CA TRP A 643 -3.79 48.60 -30.67
C TRP A 643 -2.42 48.67 -30.00
N PRO A 644 -1.87 47.52 -29.56
CA PRO A 644 -0.63 47.49 -28.77
C PRO A 644 0.53 48.08 -29.58
N GLY A 645 1.20 49.09 -29.01
CA GLY A 645 2.36 49.75 -29.62
C GLY A 645 2.05 50.78 -30.71
N ASP A 646 0.78 50.99 -31.10
CA ASP A 646 0.44 51.99 -32.12
C ASP A 646 0.43 53.41 -31.53
N ARG A 647 1.14 54.34 -32.17
CA ARG A 647 1.09 55.77 -31.82
C ARG A 647 -0.11 56.43 -32.50
N ILE A 648 -1.25 56.41 -31.83
CA ILE A 648 -2.50 57.00 -32.33
C ILE A 648 -2.75 58.33 -31.62
N LEU A 649 -3.12 59.38 -32.37
CA LEU A 649 -3.55 60.64 -31.77
C LEU A 649 -4.73 60.40 -30.80
N PRO A 650 -4.76 61.03 -29.60
CA PRO A 650 -5.74 60.71 -28.56
C PRO A 650 -7.20 60.71 -29.03
N LEU A 651 -7.60 61.71 -29.80
CA LEU A 651 -8.96 61.83 -30.35
C LEU A 651 -9.32 60.67 -31.31
N THR A 652 -8.35 60.27 -32.14
CA THR A 652 -8.49 59.15 -33.08
C THR A 652 -8.58 57.82 -32.33
N ALA A 653 -7.79 57.65 -31.26
CA ALA A 653 -7.79 56.45 -30.44
C ALA A 653 -9.15 56.25 -29.74
N GLN A 654 -9.71 57.32 -29.15
CA GLN A 654 -11.05 57.27 -28.55
C GLN A 654 -12.14 56.93 -29.57
N THR A 655 -12.09 57.54 -30.75
CA THR A 655 -13.06 57.26 -31.84
C THR A 655 -13.00 55.79 -32.29
N ARG A 656 -11.79 55.23 -32.38
CA ARG A 656 -11.58 53.82 -32.72
C ARG A 656 -12.09 52.89 -31.61
N LEU A 657 -11.80 53.20 -30.35
CA LEU A 657 -12.32 52.44 -29.20
C LEU A 657 -13.86 52.42 -29.21
N TYR A 658 -14.48 53.59 -29.35
CA TYR A 658 -15.95 53.69 -29.42
C TYR A 658 -16.53 52.84 -30.55
N THR A 659 -15.89 52.84 -31.72
CA THR A 659 -16.30 52.01 -32.87
C THR A 659 -16.16 50.52 -32.57
N ALA A 660 -15.08 50.10 -31.92
CA ALA A 660 -14.88 48.70 -31.52
C ALA A 660 -15.92 48.23 -30.49
N ILE A 661 -16.21 49.04 -29.47
CA ILE A 661 -17.25 48.76 -28.48
C ILE A 661 -18.64 48.68 -29.14
N ARG A 662 -18.97 49.65 -30.00
CA ARG A 662 -20.24 49.65 -30.75
C ARG A 662 -20.37 48.39 -31.61
N LYS A 663 -19.27 47.92 -32.19
CA LYS A 663 -19.23 46.67 -32.96
C LYS A 663 -19.50 45.45 -32.09
N LEU A 664 -18.87 45.31 -30.92
CA LEU A 664 -19.14 44.21 -29.97
C LEU A 664 -20.63 44.18 -29.58
N ARG A 665 -21.21 45.33 -29.26
CA ARG A 665 -22.65 45.44 -28.95
C ARG A 665 -23.53 44.95 -30.08
N LYS A 666 -23.27 45.43 -31.31
CA LYS A 666 -24.01 45.00 -32.51
C LYS A 666 -23.87 43.51 -32.82
N LEU A 667 -22.76 42.90 -32.39
CA LEU A 667 -22.50 41.48 -32.60
C LEU A 667 -23.17 40.58 -31.54
N GLY A 668 -23.86 41.15 -30.54
CA GLY A 668 -24.62 40.38 -29.55
C GLY A 668 -24.25 40.67 -28.10
N LEU A 669 -23.20 41.46 -27.83
CA LEU A 669 -22.81 41.83 -26.46
C LEU A 669 -23.51 43.12 -25.98
N GLY A 670 -24.61 43.53 -26.61
CA GLY A 670 -25.32 44.77 -26.27
C GLY A 670 -25.67 44.85 -24.79
N ASP A 671 -26.31 43.80 -24.29
CA ASP A 671 -26.83 43.70 -22.92
C ASP A 671 -25.76 43.30 -21.91
N VAL A 672 -24.63 42.76 -22.37
CA VAL A 672 -23.51 42.33 -21.53
C VAL A 672 -22.48 43.46 -21.35
N LEU A 673 -22.29 44.31 -22.36
CA LEU A 673 -21.22 45.30 -22.36
C LEU A 673 -21.72 46.64 -21.82
N GLU A 674 -21.49 46.86 -20.53
CA GLU A 674 -21.89 48.08 -19.82
C GLU A 674 -20.88 49.22 -20.05
N THR A 675 -21.39 50.43 -20.27
CA THR A 675 -20.59 51.66 -20.16
C THR A 675 -20.77 52.22 -18.76
N THR A 676 -19.66 52.52 -18.10
CA THR A 676 -19.60 53.18 -16.79
C THR A 676 -19.00 54.57 -16.94
N SER A 677 -19.04 55.40 -15.89
CA SER A 677 -18.39 56.72 -15.88
C SER A 677 -16.90 56.67 -16.25
N ASP A 678 -16.22 55.58 -15.88
CA ASP A 678 -14.76 55.48 -15.93
C ASP A 678 -14.26 54.43 -16.94
N GLY A 679 -15.13 53.95 -17.86
CA GLY A 679 -14.76 52.97 -18.88
C GLY A 679 -15.82 51.90 -19.14
N TYR A 680 -15.38 50.71 -19.54
CA TYR A 680 -16.27 49.63 -19.97
C TYR A 680 -16.05 48.37 -19.13
N ARG A 681 -17.11 47.58 -18.95
CA ARG A 681 -17.04 46.27 -18.28
C ARG A 681 -18.06 45.30 -18.86
N LEU A 682 -17.83 44.01 -18.63
CA LEU A 682 -18.87 42.99 -18.80
C LEU A 682 -19.77 43.00 -17.56
N ALA A 683 -21.08 42.90 -17.79
CA ALA A 683 -22.12 42.95 -16.78
C ALA A 683 -21.81 41.96 -15.65
N PRO A 684 -21.77 42.39 -14.39
CA PRO A 684 -21.36 41.53 -13.28
C PRO A 684 -22.34 40.39 -13.03
N HIS A 685 -23.62 40.57 -13.37
CA HIS A 685 -24.68 39.59 -13.17
C HIS A 685 -24.74 38.51 -14.26
N ILE A 686 -24.06 38.70 -15.39
CA ILE A 686 -24.00 37.70 -16.48
C ILE A 686 -22.74 36.86 -16.29
N PRO A 687 -22.84 35.52 -16.14
CA PRO A 687 -21.67 34.65 -16.07
C PRO A 687 -20.85 34.76 -17.35
N VAL A 688 -19.53 34.80 -17.21
CA VAL A 688 -18.61 34.81 -18.35
C VAL A 688 -17.63 33.66 -18.16
N SER A 689 -17.35 32.92 -19.22
CA SER A 689 -16.40 31.81 -19.20
C SER A 689 -15.49 31.84 -20.42
N ARG A 690 -14.19 31.57 -20.21
CA ARG A 690 -13.27 31.37 -21.32
C ARG A 690 -13.23 29.92 -21.74
N VAL A 691 -13.18 29.67 -23.05
CA VAL A 691 -13.17 28.32 -23.62
C VAL A 691 -12.11 28.17 -24.70
N ARG A 692 -11.58 26.97 -24.88
CA ARG A 692 -10.52 26.66 -25.86
C ARG A 692 -11.01 26.13 -27.21
N ALA A 693 -12.32 25.86 -27.36
CA ALA A 693 -12.84 25.09 -28.49
C ALA A 693 -12.76 25.82 -29.84
N ARG A 694 -12.56 25.04 -30.91
CA ARG A 694 -12.77 25.44 -32.31
C ARG A 694 -14.26 25.50 -32.62
N ILE A 695 -14.64 26.41 -33.51
CA ILE A 695 -16.03 26.66 -33.94
C ILE A 695 -16.67 25.38 -34.55
N ASP A 696 -15.85 24.48 -35.10
CA ASP A 696 -16.29 23.33 -35.90
C ASP A 696 -17.08 22.26 -35.11
N GLU A 697 -17.03 22.23 -33.78
CA GLU A 697 -17.86 21.33 -32.95
C GLU A 697 -19.25 21.93 -32.61
N ALA A 698 -19.47 23.22 -32.80
CA ALA A 698 -20.71 23.89 -32.44
C ALA A 698 -21.73 23.98 -33.60
N SER A 699 -21.30 23.70 -34.83
CA SER A 699 -22.09 23.89 -36.05
C SER A 699 -22.42 22.59 -36.80
N GLY A 700 -22.22 21.43 -36.16
CA GLY A 700 -22.56 20.11 -36.69
C GLY A 700 -23.87 19.57 -36.12
N ALA A 701 -25.00 20.11 -36.56
CA ALA A 701 -26.34 19.52 -36.46
C ALA A 701 -27.06 19.66 -37.80
#